data_AF-A0A1G1CC75-F1
#
_entry.id   AF-A0A1G1CC75-F1
#
_cell.length_a   1.000
_cell.length_b   1.000
_cell.length_c   1.000
_cell.angle_alpha   90.00
_cell.angle_beta   90.00
_cell.angle_gamma   90.00
#
_symmetry.space_group_name_H-M   'P 1'
#
loop_
_entity.id
_entity.type
_entity.pdbx_description
1 polymer ?
#
loop_
_entity_poly.entity_id
_entity_poly.type
_entity_poly.pdbx_seq_one_letter_code
_entity_poly.pdbx_strand_id
1 'polypeptide(L)'
;MPISADFSISVTLKTIHHASGTTVYTMNELYSWLMDYFDDSTTVDDTVPMTAQTATQYTLVNGWFLNDYYYASSHFLTGGALKTLGFDADVYSYGIRVLIFNSGGYVSAVVGDIGRQVGYSGGAPTDTGTLLDFDNTARKWIVRVDDIGDVFSNTGTAIDLDNGTGTGAGTLTSASTTGENIWTNIYTIGTLVDNTQIYVLRDDVKLTAWWGMGHIDVLVLVQEAGTLIDDGKLTILARQYTTLYDHYLSDFSLGARTPVPLAAFADGNNETGYQQMVLSTTNDAFVAGDLIQDDSDSTIQGVVTSYVAGTNTLQYYLTGASLTNFGAGTGTFASVAPGTGTGTAVAPTDIGPAGFTGITFDFGATSEDLSNGNGARPYDCIIDVNSYSLADLYEYLKWVTRYGSSTSLNSYTGEQYTAVGEIRLPYDGQTTAFVEGETINGQTSGATAVIVSDHDAGSDGALILIEVTGTFTNNENLRSGATVRAVADIPSGAEAIAPSKQSPFGTFAGGSFFGARGVWLVNYLVGEANNFELIDSEGVTQAPPQTITISVAPTVSGDKVAVFPTTGDNEIIDKNQYTSTNANDSGIGFFYVLETIETDTPSAGYIRVPIRVGGVITGEDRYQYSIWTGSTFTLVGTLSRDYDDNDTAYVPYMDTVASGATTSQNITYSADRYVLTVVRIAGMVPYKITGQITTGGLSVPVVRTTDSVYQ
;
A
#
# COMPACT_ATOMS: atom_id res chain seq x y z
N MET A 1 -26.70 -30.66 8.94
CA MET A 1 -28.09 -30.77 9.45
C MET A 1 -29.04 -30.41 8.33
N PRO A 2 -30.30 -30.90 8.30
CA PRO A 2 -31.24 -30.47 7.26
C PRO A 2 -31.52 -28.97 7.39
N ILE A 3 -31.63 -28.25 6.27
CA ILE A 3 -31.86 -26.81 6.24
C ILE A 3 -33.13 -26.38 6.98
N SER A 4 -34.16 -27.23 7.05
CA SER A 4 -35.39 -27.00 7.80
C SER A 4 -35.22 -26.93 9.33
N ALA A 5 -34.06 -27.31 9.85
CA ALA A 5 -33.73 -27.12 11.26
C ALA A 5 -33.15 -25.72 11.55
N ASP A 6 -32.55 -25.09 10.53
CA ASP A 6 -31.77 -23.86 10.67
C ASP A 6 -32.53 -22.65 10.07
N PHE A 7 -33.28 -22.84 8.98
CA PHE A 7 -34.13 -21.82 8.36
C PHE A 7 -35.62 -22.01 8.70
N SER A 8 -36.31 -20.87 8.81
CA SER A 8 -37.74 -20.78 9.11
C SER A 8 -38.44 -19.82 8.14
N ILE A 9 -39.74 -20.06 7.94
CA ILE A 9 -40.58 -19.18 7.10
C ILE A 9 -41.85 -18.75 7.82
N SER A 10 -42.36 -17.58 7.42
CA SER A 10 -43.69 -17.11 7.80
C SER A 10 -44.49 -16.84 6.53
N VAL A 11 -45.51 -17.67 6.26
CA VAL A 11 -46.42 -17.46 5.11
C VAL A 11 -47.30 -16.24 5.31
N THR A 12 -47.63 -15.88 6.55
CA THR A 12 -48.44 -14.70 6.88
C THR A 12 -47.66 -13.41 6.65
N LEU A 13 -46.41 -13.33 7.13
CA LEU A 13 -45.56 -12.16 6.91
C LEU A 13 -44.79 -12.24 5.60
N LYS A 14 -44.89 -13.34 4.85
CA LYS A 14 -44.05 -13.64 3.67
C LYS A 14 -42.57 -13.36 3.93
N THR A 15 -42.03 -14.00 4.97
CA THR A 15 -40.61 -13.85 5.32
C THR A 15 -39.87 -15.17 5.42
N ILE A 16 -38.56 -15.13 5.16
CA ILE A 16 -37.61 -16.23 5.30
C ILE A 16 -36.49 -15.75 6.22
N HIS A 17 -36.09 -16.55 7.19
CA HIS A 17 -34.98 -16.21 8.08
C HIS A 17 -34.20 -17.42 8.57
N HIS A 18 -32.90 -17.23 8.82
CA HIS A 18 -32.08 -18.20 9.54
C HIS A 18 -32.33 -18.06 11.04
N ALA A 19 -32.98 -19.06 11.63
CA ALA A 19 -33.45 -19.04 13.02
C ALA A 19 -32.42 -19.59 14.02
N SER A 20 -31.56 -20.53 13.61
CA SER A 20 -30.57 -21.16 14.48
C SER A 20 -29.49 -21.91 13.70
N GLY A 21 -28.39 -22.26 14.36
CA GLY A 21 -27.33 -23.07 13.76
C GLY A 21 -26.16 -22.23 13.25
N THR A 22 -25.17 -22.90 12.66
CA THR A 22 -23.99 -22.27 12.05
C THR A 22 -23.68 -22.88 10.68
N THR A 23 -24.58 -23.71 10.15
CA THR A 23 -24.39 -24.39 8.87
C THR A 23 -24.58 -23.37 7.75
N VAL A 24 -23.61 -23.29 6.84
CA VAL A 24 -23.76 -22.51 5.60
C VAL A 24 -24.35 -23.43 4.53
N TYR A 25 -25.42 -22.97 3.88
CA TYR A 25 -26.14 -23.68 2.82
C TYR A 25 -25.93 -23.00 1.48
N THR A 26 -25.92 -23.76 0.40
CA THR A 26 -25.95 -23.17 -0.94
C THR A 26 -27.31 -22.52 -1.22
N MET A 27 -27.33 -21.48 -2.06
CA MET A 27 -28.60 -20.90 -2.53
C MET A 27 -29.48 -21.92 -3.25
N ASN A 28 -28.88 -22.94 -3.86
CA ASN A 28 -29.62 -24.03 -4.47
C ASN A 28 -30.32 -24.92 -3.44
N GLU A 29 -29.68 -25.20 -2.29
CA GLU A 29 -30.32 -25.93 -1.18
C GLU A 29 -31.47 -25.13 -0.58
N LEU A 30 -31.29 -23.81 -0.37
CA LEU A 30 -32.38 -22.94 0.07
C LEU A 30 -33.54 -22.96 -0.91
N TYR A 31 -33.26 -22.74 -2.19
CA TYR A 31 -34.28 -22.76 -3.24
C TYR A 31 -35.01 -24.11 -3.29
N SER A 32 -34.28 -25.22 -3.28
CA SER A 32 -34.87 -26.56 -3.37
C SER A 32 -35.77 -26.86 -2.17
N TRP A 33 -35.33 -26.50 -0.96
CA TRP A 33 -36.15 -26.64 0.24
C TRP A 33 -37.41 -25.77 0.20
N LEU A 34 -37.31 -24.54 -0.30
CA LEU A 34 -38.50 -23.69 -0.48
C LEU A 34 -39.46 -24.31 -1.50
N MET A 35 -38.97 -24.82 -2.63
CA MET A 35 -39.83 -25.50 -3.62
C MET A 35 -40.55 -26.70 -3.01
N ASP A 36 -39.85 -27.55 -2.26
CA ASP A 36 -40.44 -28.71 -1.58
C ASP A 36 -41.47 -28.26 -0.52
N TYR A 37 -41.22 -27.17 0.20
CA TYR A 37 -42.15 -26.64 1.19
C TYR A 37 -43.46 -26.16 0.57
N PHE A 38 -43.42 -25.52 -0.61
CA PHE A 38 -44.60 -24.99 -1.30
C PHE A 38 -45.29 -26.01 -2.21
N ASP A 39 -44.72 -27.21 -2.39
CA ASP A 39 -45.38 -28.35 -3.04
C ASP A 39 -46.25 -29.16 -2.03
N ASP A 40 -46.22 -28.80 -0.74
CA ASP A 40 -47.08 -29.43 0.27
C ASP A 40 -48.55 -29.03 0.09
N SER A 41 -49.45 -29.99 0.33
CA SER A 41 -50.90 -29.79 0.23
C SER A 41 -51.46 -28.63 1.07
N THR A 42 -50.76 -28.22 2.12
CA THR A 42 -51.16 -27.14 3.04
C THR A 42 -50.73 -25.74 2.60
N THR A 43 -49.81 -25.64 1.63
CA THR A 43 -49.16 -24.40 1.18
C THR A 43 -49.21 -24.23 -0.34
N VAL A 44 -49.82 -25.18 -1.05
CA VAL A 44 -49.97 -25.17 -2.51
C VAL A 44 -50.80 -23.99 -3.04
N ASP A 45 -51.60 -23.35 -2.20
CA ASP A 45 -52.36 -22.13 -2.52
C ASP A 45 -51.61 -20.83 -2.20
N ASP A 46 -50.46 -20.92 -1.52
CA ASP A 46 -49.59 -19.78 -1.27
C ASP A 46 -48.69 -19.47 -2.48
N THR A 47 -48.34 -18.19 -2.62
CA THR A 47 -47.42 -17.75 -3.66
C THR A 47 -45.98 -18.15 -3.33
N VAL A 48 -45.28 -18.82 -4.25
CA VAL A 48 -43.87 -19.19 -4.09
C VAL A 48 -42.95 -17.98 -3.86
N PRO A 49 -41.91 -18.11 -3.02
CA PRO A 49 -41.07 -17.00 -2.60
C PRO A 49 -39.96 -16.61 -3.56
N MET A 50 -39.51 -17.56 -4.40
CA MET A 50 -38.25 -17.41 -5.12
C MET A 50 -38.33 -18.09 -6.48
N THR A 51 -37.69 -17.49 -7.48
CA THR A 51 -37.47 -18.09 -8.80
C THR A 51 -35.98 -18.25 -9.05
N ALA A 52 -35.57 -19.34 -9.71
CA ALA A 52 -34.20 -19.55 -10.17
C ALA A 52 -34.09 -19.27 -11.68
N GLN A 53 -33.27 -18.30 -12.07
CA GLN A 53 -32.96 -18.03 -13.48
C GLN A 53 -31.86 -18.96 -14.00
N THR A 54 -30.90 -19.27 -13.14
CA THR A 54 -29.83 -20.26 -13.37
C THR A 54 -29.55 -20.98 -12.05
N ALA A 55 -28.64 -21.96 -12.05
CA ALA A 55 -28.23 -22.64 -10.82
C ALA A 55 -27.47 -21.74 -9.81
N THR A 56 -27.16 -20.49 -10.17
CA THR A 56 -26.42 -19.54 -9.34
C THR A 56 -27.04 -18.14 -9.30
N GLN A 57 -28.25 -17.97 -9.85
CA GLN A 57 -28.97 -16.69 -9.87
C GLN A 57 -30.41 -16.88 -9.45
N TYR A 58 -30.78 -16.19 -8.37
CA TYR A 58 -32.06 -16.32 -7.70
C TYR A 58 -32.70 -14.95 -7.50
N THR A 59 -34.03 -14.91 -7.60
CA THR A 59 -34.81 -13.69 -7.36
C THR A 59 -35.91 -13.98 -6.35
N LEU A 60 -35.97 -13.20 -5.27
CA LEU A 60 -37.14 -13.14 -4.39
C LEU A 60 -38.26 -12.39 -5.08
N VAL A 61 -39.46 -12.96 -5.03
CA VAL A 61 -40.63 -12.47 -5.77
C VAL A 61 -41.88 -12.48 -4.87
N ASN A 62 -43.00 -11.99 -5.38
CA ASN A 62 -44.32 -12.11 -4.75
C ASN A 62 -44.42 -11.49 -3.34
N GLY A 63 -43.61 -10.46 -3.07
CA GLY A 63 -43.58 -9.73 -1.79
C GLY A 63 -42.84 -10.46 -0.67
N TRP A 64 -42.11 -11.53 -0.97
CA TRP A 64 -41.32 -12.28 0.00
C TRP A 64 -40.03 -11.57 0.38
N PHE A 65 -39.71 -11.60 1.66
CA PHE A 65 -38.58 -10.88 2.23
C PHE A 65 -37.61 -11.82 2.96
N LEU A 66 -36.31 -11.65 2.73
CA LEU A 66 -35.26 -12.32 3.50
C LEU A 66 -34.89 -11.41 4.67
N ASN A 67 -35.11 -11.89 5.90
CA ASN A 67 -34.71 -11.17 7.10
C ASN A 67 -33.19 -11.18 7.25
N ASP A 68 -32.54 -10.15 6.75
CA ASP A 68 -31.08 -10.05 6.75
C ASP A 68 -30.54 -9.10 7.81
N TYR A 69 -31.36 -8.18 8.34
CA TYR A 69 -30.85 -7.12 9.22
C TYR A 69 -30.68 -7.60 10.65
N TYR A 70 -31.74 -8.16 11.25
CA TYR A 70 -31.63 -8.74 12.59
C TYR A 70 -31.00 -10.14 12.58
N TYR A 71 -31.40 -10.98 11.60
CA TYR A 71 -31.02 -12.40 11.57
C TYR A 71 -29.77 -12.70 10.76
N ALA A 72 -29.26 -11.75 9.96
CA ALA A 72 -28.10 -11.95 9.10
C ALA A 72 -28.22 -13.18 8.19
N SER A 73 -29.42 -13.45 7.68
CA SER A 73 -29.73 -14.71 6.98
C SER A 73 -28.85 -14.95 5.74
N SER A 74 -28.40 -13.90 5.06
CA SER A 74 -27.48 -14.01 3.92
C SER A 74 -26.09 -14.53 4.30
N HIS A 75 -25.67 -14.38 5.56
CA HIS A 75 -24.37 -14.86 6.05
C HIS A 75 -24.28 -16.40 6.08
N PHE A 76 -25.42 -17.07 6.04
CA PHE A 76 -25.53 -18.53 6.03
C PHE A 76 -25.82 -19.10 4.63
N LEU A 77 -25.62 -18.28 3.60
CA LEU A 77 -25.88 -18.65 2.20
C LEU A 77 -24.62 -18.49 1.35
N THR A 78 -24.46 -19.37 0.35
CA THR A 78 -23.28 -19.42 -0.53
C THR A 78 -23.64 -19.91 -1.94
N GLY A 79 -22.71 -19.82 -2.89
CA GLY A 79 -22.83 -20.49 -4.20
C GLY A 79 -23.85 -19.89 -5.18
N GLY A 80 -24.46 -18.75 -4.88
CA GLY A 80 -25.39 -18.06 -5.79
C GLY A 80 -25.72 -16.64 -5.36
N ALA A 81 -26.06 -15.79 -6.32
CA ALA A 81 -26.48 -14.41 -6.08
C ALA A 81 -27.99 -14.29 -5.88
N LEU A 82 -28.41 -13.25 -5.17
CA LEU A 82 -29.81 -12.98 -4.83
C LEU A 82 -30.20 -11.55 -5.24
N LYS A 83 -31.37 -11.41 -5.86
CA LYS A 83 -32.01 -10.12 -6.11
C LYS A 83 -33.45 -10.13 -5.62
N THR A 84 -34.05 -8.96 -5.52
CA THR A 84 -35.48 -8.84 -5.23
C THR A 84 -36.23 -8.31 -6.45
N LEU A 85 -37.52 -8.65 -6.49
CA LEU A 85 -38.49 -8.07 -7.39
C LEU A 85 -39.79 -7.84 -6.62
N GLY A 86 -40.27 -6.60 -6.62
CA GLY A 86 -41.49 -6.21 -5.94
C GLY A 86 -41.26 -5.40 -4.66
N PHE A 87 -40.02 -4.97 -4.38
CA PHE A 87 -39.72 -4.16 -3.19
C PHE A 87 -39.93 -2.68 -3.42
N ASP A 88 -40.01 -2.22 -4.67
CA ASP A 88 -40.32 -0.82 -4.96
C ASP A 88 -41.76 -0.45 -4.53
N ALA A 89 -41.88 0.22 -3.38
CA ALA A 89 -43.12 0.66 -2.78
C ALA A 89 -43.78 1.82 -3.53
N ASP A 90 -43.09 2.46 -4.49
CA ASP A 90 -43.71 3.43 -5.38
C ASP A 90 -44.50 2.73 -6.50
N VAL A 91 -44.26 1.43 -6.70
CA VAL A 91 -44.92 0.60 -7.73
C VAL A 91 -45.88 -0.42 -7.10
N TYR A 92 -45.52 -1.00 -5.97
CA TYR A 92 -46.24 -2.11 -5.35
C TYR A 92 -46.82 -1.71 -3.99
N SER A 93 -48.11 -1.97 -3.78
CA SER A 93 -48.81 -1.74 -2.49
C SER A 93 -48.39 -2.70 -1.37
N TYR A 94 -47.40 -3.54 -1.63
CA TYR A 94 -46.75 -4.45 -0.69
C TYR A 94 -45.22 -4.29 -0.74
N GLY A 95 -44.75 -3.20 -1.37
CA GLY A 95 -43.34 -2.88 -1.45
C GLY A 95 -42.75 -2.56 -0.08
N ILE A 96 -41.44 -2.41 -0.07
CA ILE A 96 -40.64 -2.28 1.13
C ILE A 96 -40.08 -0.87 1.21
N ARG A 97 -40.29 -0.20 2.34
CA ARG A 97 -39.61 1.05 2.66
C ARG A 97 -38.59 0.86 3.77
N VAL A 98 -37.49 1.60 3.63
CA VAL A 98 -36.42 1.67 4.63
C VAL A 98 -36.53 3.00 5.35
N LEU A 99 -36.79 2.92 6.65
CA LEU A 99 -36.94 4.07 7.54
C LEU A 99 -35.66 4.21 8.37
N ILE A 100 -35.06 5.39 8.40
CA ILE A 100 -33.85 5.69 9.17
C ILE A 100 -34.17 6.73 10.24
N PHE A 101 -33.78 6.47 11.49
CA PHE A 101 -34.17 7.26 12.66
C PHE A 101 -33.02 8.06 13.27
N ASN A 102 -33.38 9.22 13.84
CA ASN A 102 -32.47 10.07 14.60
C ASN A 102 -31.96 9.35 15.85
N SER A 103 -30.78 9.72 16.34
CA SER A 103 -30.25 9.15 17.59
C SER A 103 -31.04 9.64 18.80
N GLY A 104 -31.48 10.90 18.78
CA GLY A 104 -32.33 11.48 19.81
C GLY A 104 -33.73 10.88 19.78
N GLY A 105 -34.13 10.18 20.84
CA GLY A 105 -35.49 9.65 21.01
C GLY A 105 -35.75 8.32 20.33
N TYR A 106 -34.75 7.66 19.74
CA TYR A 106 -34.90 6.29 19.24
C TYR A 106 -34.97 5.29 20.40
N VAL A 107 -35.96 4.41 20.34
CA VAL A 107 -36.13 3.25 21.21
C VAL A 107 -35.99 2.02 20.33
N SER A 108 -35.09 1.11 20.72
CA SER A 108 -34.81 -0.11 19.97
C SER A 108 -36.04 -1.00 19.80
N ALA A 109 -36.27 -1.45 18.57
CA ALA A 109 -37.21 -2.52 18.30
C ALA A 109 -36.67 -3.86 18.83
N VAL A 110 -37.58 -4.78 19.17
CA VAL A 110 -37.25 -6.15 19.60
C VAL A 110 -37.85 -7.18 18.64
N VAL A 111 -37.37 -8.42 18.65
CA VAL A 111 -37.88 -9.48 17.74
C VAL A 111 -39.39 -9.64 17.82
N GLY A 112 -39.96 -9.50 19.03
CA GLY A 112 -41.40 -9.57 19.22
C GLY A 112 -42.20 -8.44 18.57
N ASP A 113 -41.55 -7.38 18.07
CA ASP A 113 -42.16 -6.29 17.31
C ASP A 113 -42.35 -6.63 15.82
N ILE A 114 -41.66 -7.64 15.29
CA ILE A 114 -41.83 -8.07 13.90
C ILE A 114 -43.28 -8.51 13.67
N GLY A 115 -43.90 -7.97 12.62
CA GLY A 115 -45.32 -8.16 12.30
C GLY A 115 -46.27 -7.12 12.90
N ARG A 116 -45.78 -6.21 13.76
CA ARG A 116 -46.59 -5.09 14.27
C ARG A 116 -46.80 -4.01 13.20
N GLN A 117 -47.87 -3.23 13.35
CA GLN A 117 -48.14 -2.09 12.50
C GLN A 117 -47.13 -0.96 12.83
N VAL A 118 -46.52 -0.41 11.80
CA VAL A 118 -45.71 0.81 11.85
C VAL A 118 -46.59 1.97 11.43
N GLY A 119 -46.55 3.08 12.17
CA GLY A 119 -47.28 4.29 11.81
C GLY A 119 -46.84 5.50 12.62
N TYR A 120 -47.32 6.68 12.23
CA TYR A 120 -47.08 7.89 13.01
C TYR A 120 -47.81 7.85 14.35
N SER A 121 -47.11 8.22 15.42
CA SER A 121 -47.66 8.23 16.77
C SER A 121 -48.88 9.13 16.86
N GLY A 122 -50.01 8.59 17.30
CA GLY A 122 -51.29 9.29 17.32
C GLY A 122 -52.08 9.24 16.00
N GLY A 123 -51.60 8.50 14.99
CA GLY A 123 -52.32 8.16 13.77
C GLY A 123 -52.38 9.27 12.69
N ALA A 124 -51.53 10.30 12.80
CA ALA A 124 -51.42 11.36 11.80
C ALA A 124 -49.94 11.77 11.59
N PRO A 125 -49.41 11.80 10.36
CA PRO A 125 -50.00 11.37 9.08
C PRO A 125 -50.49 9.91 9.07
N THR A 126 -51.27 9.54 8.04
CA THR A 126 -51.95 8.24 7.99
C THR A 126 -51.11 7.11 7.43
N ASP A 127 -49.85 7.36 7.06
CA ASP A 127 -48.98 6.35 6.47
C ASP A 127 -48.82 5.19 7.44
N THR A 128 -49.14 3.98 6.97
CA THR A 128 -49.03 2.75 7.75
C THR A 128 -48.26 1.67 7.01
N GLY A 129 -47.88 0.64 7.76
CA GLY A 129 -47.21 -0.53 7.21
C GLY A 129 -47.00 -1.59 8.28
N THR A 130 -46.29 -2.66 7.93
CA THR A 130 -45.94 -3.76 8.84
C THR A 130 -44.43 -3.85 9.00
N LEU A 131 -43.94 -3.93 10.23
CA LEU A 131 -42.51 -4.12 10.49
C LEU A 131 -42.08 -5.52 10.07
N LEU A 132 -41.14 -5.62 9.12
CA LEU A 132 -40.57 -6.90 8.69
C LEU A 132 -39.25 -7.21 9.38
N ASP A 133 -38.41 -6.20 9.60
CA ASP A 133 -37.06 -6.35 10.14
C ASP A 133 -36.54 -5.01 10.68
N PHE A 134 -35.43 -5.05 11.41
CA PHE A 134 -34.78 -3.85 11.94
C PHE A 134 -33.28 -4.04 12.17
N ASP A 135 -32.54 -2.94 12.11
CA ASP A 135 -31.16 -2.83 12.58
C ASP A 135 -31.09 -1.69 13.61
N ASN A 136 -30.94 -2.06 14.88
CA ASN A 136 -30.85 -1.08 15.96
C ASN A 136 -29.53 -0.31 15.99
N THR A 137 -28.46 -0.85 15.41
CA THR A 137 -27.16 -0.18 15.31
C THR A 137 -27.23 0.95 14.28
N ALA A 138 -27.78 0.64 13.10
CA ALA A 138 -28.04 1.65 12.06
C ALA A 138 -29.28 2.51 12.35
N ARG A 139 -30.09 2.16 13.37
CA ARG A 139 -31.40 2.77 13.68
C ARG A 139 -32.31 2.78 12.46
N LYS A 140 -32.46 1.59 11.87
CA LYS A 140 -33.14 1.35 10.60
C LYS A 140 -34.28 0.38 10.78
N TRP A 141 -35.46 0.68 10.26
CA TRP A 141 -36.59 -0.26 10.18
C TRP A 141 -36.92 -0.57 8.73
N ILE A 142 -37.33 -1.82 8.51
CA ILE A 142 -37.75 -2.33 7.20
C ILE A 142 -39.24 -2.58 7.27
N VAL A 143 -40.01 -1.82 6.48
CA VAL A 143 -41.45 -1.74 6.60
C VAL A 143 -42.10 -2.14 5.29
N ARG A 144 -43.02 -3.09 5.34
CA ARG A 144 -43.91 -3.37 4.21
C ARG A 144 -45.07 -2.40 4.24
N VAL A 145 -45.28 -1.62 3.19
CA VAL A 145 -46.43 -0.72 3.10
C VAL A 145 -47.73 -1.49 2.85
N ASP A 146 -48.86 -0.91 3.23
CA ASP A 146 -50.18 -1.42 2.85
C ASP A 146 -50.88 -0.61 1.74
N ASP A 147 -50.38 0.59 1.42
CA ASP A 147 -50.72 1.38 0.25
C ASP A 147 -49.47 1.99 -0.43
N ILE A 148 -49.53 2.22 -1.74
CA ILE A 148 -48.44 2.86 -2.51
C ILE A 148 -48.18 4.30 -2.02
N GLY A 149 -49.22 4.95 -1.49
CA GLY A 149 -49.17 6.30 -0.94
C GLY A 149 -48.46 6.42 0.42
N ASP A 150 -48.11 5.32 1.08
CA ASP A 150 -47.43 5.32 2.37
C ASP A 150 -45.94 5.58 2.19
N VAL A 151 -45.57 6.86 2.05
CA VAL A 151 -44.19 7.27 1.72
C VAL A 151 -43.33 7.50 2.95
N PHE A 152 -43.92 7.67 4.14
CA PHE A 152 -43.20 7.96 5.39
C PHE A 152 -42.21 9.13 5.22
N SER A 153 -42.71 10.26 4.72
CA SER A 153 -41.88 11.43 4.35
C SER A 153 -41.81 12.51 5.43
N ASN A 154 -42.68 12.47 6.44
CA ASN A 154 -42.69 13.43 7.53
C ASN A 154 -41.62 13.10 8.57
N THR A 155 -40.56 13.90 8.60
CA THR A 155 -39.41 13.74 9.51
C THR A 155 -39.58 14.41 10.87
N GLY A 156 -40.65 15.19 11.07
CA GLY A 156 -40.91 15.90 12.33
C GLY A 156 -41.83 15.17 13.29
N THR A 157 -42.51 14.13 12.83
CA THR A 157 -43.48 13.36 13.63
C THR A 157 -42.86 12.02 14.05
N ALA A 158 -43.05 11.64 15.32
CA ALA A 158 -42.62 10.35 15.82
C ALA A 158 -43.39 9.21 15.14
N ILE A 159 -42.69 8.12 14.88
CA ILE A 159 -43.23 6.84 14.42
C ILE A 159 -43.10 5.86 15.59
N ASP A 160 -44.12 5.05 15.78
CA ASP A 160 -44.14 3.98 16.78
C ASP A 160 -44.74 2.71 16.19
N LEU A 161 -44.82 1.68 17.03
CA LEU A 161 -45.38 0.39 16.71
C LEU A 161 -46.70 0.18 17.42
N ASP A 162 -47.74 -0.20 16.67
CA ASP A 162 -49.10 -0.41 17.15
C ASP A 162 -49.60 0.75 18.03
N ASN A 163 -49.38 2.00 17.57
CA ASN A 163 -49.75 3.23 18.27
C ASN A 163 -49.23 3.29 19.72
N GLY A 164 -47.96 2.94 19.90
CA GLY A 164 -47.22 3.02 21.16
C GLY A 164 -47.35 1.80 22.08
N THR A 165 -47.91 0.69 21.61
CA THR A 165 -47.96 -0.57 22.37
C THR A 165 -46.81 -1.52 22.08
N GLY A 166 -46.12 -1.36 20.94
CA GLY A 166 -44.84 -2.01 20.66
C GLY A 166 -43.67 -1.30 21.36
N THR A 167 -42.48 -1.91 21.31
CA THR A 167 -41.31 -1.38 22.02
C THR A 167 -40.60 -0.30 21.23
N GLY A 168 -40.38 -0.54 19.93
CA GLY A 168 -39.70 0.38 19.04
C GLY A 168 -40.44 1.71 18.84
N ALA A 169 -39.70 2.81 18.84
CA ALA A 169 -40.20 4.15 18.50
C ALA A 169 -39.05 5.04 18.01
N GLY A 170 -39.35 6.09 17.24
CA GLY A 170 -38.33 7.05 16.81
C GLY A 170 -38.86 8.18 15.95
N THR A 171 -38.00 9.10 15.54
CA THR A 171 -38.31 10.16 14.57
C THR A 171 -37.34 10.09 13.41
N LEU A 172 -37.82 10.18 12.17
CA LEU A 172 -37.00 9.95 10.97
C LEU A 172 -35.94 11.03 10.73
N THR A 173 -34.77 10.64 10.24
CA THR A 173 -33.72 11.58 9.77
C THR A 173 -34.05 12.20 8.42
N SER A 174 -34.73 11.44 7.56
CA SER A 174 -35.06 11.77 6.18
C SER A 174 -36.34 11.05 5.77
N ALA A 175 -36.91 11.41 4.62
CA ALA A 175 -37.97 10.61 4.02
C ALA A 175 -37.47 9.17 3.81
N SER A 176 -38.37 8.19 3.93
CA SER A 176 -38.01 6.79 3.71
C SER A 176 -37.62 6.54 2.24
N THR A 177 -36.80 5.51 2.02
CA THR A 177 -36.36 5.09 0.68
C THR A 177 -37.00 3.76 0.31
N THR A 178 -37.06 3.46 -1.00
CA THR A 178 -37.62 2.21 -1.52
C THR A 178 -36.93 1.79 -2.81
N GLY A 179 -37.04 0.51 -3.14
CA GLY A 179 -36.48 -0.08 -4.35
C GLY A 179 -35.91 -1.47 -4.09
N GLU A 180 -35.36 -2.08 -5.14
CA GLU A 180 -34.86 -3.46 -5.07
C GLU A 180 -33.50 -3.57 -4.36
N ASN A 181 -33.26 -4.72 -3.77
CA ASN A 181 -31.98 -5.12 -3.19
C ASN A 181 -31.24 -6.11 -4.09
N ILE A 182 -29.91 -6.04 -4.05
CA ILE A 182 -29.03 -6.96 -4.77
C ILE A 182 -27.93 -7.44 -3.81
N TRP A 183 -27.84 -8.75 -3.64
CA TRP A 183 -26.71 -9.43 -3.02
C TRP A 183 -25.91 -10.16 -4.10
N THR A 184 -24.67 -9.72 -4.31
CA THR A 184 -23.71 -10.38 -5.19
C THR A 184 -23.02 -11.48 -4.42
N ASN A 185 -22.87 -12.66 -5.03
CA ASN A 185 -22.03 -13.70 -4.46
C ASN A 185 -20.59 -13.53 -4.94
N ILE A 186 -19.67 -13.29 -4.01
CA ILE A 186 -18.24 -13.24 -4.29
C ILE A 186 -17.59 -14.53 -3.83
N TYR A 187 -16.76 -15.12 -4.69
CA TYR A 187 -15.98 -16.30 -4.33
C TYR A 187 -14.53 -16.17 -4.79
N THR A 188 -13.60 -16.44 -3.89
CA THR A 188 -12.18 -16.29 -4.20
C THR A 188 -11.61 -17.51 -4.92
N ILE A 189 -10.71 -17.27 -5.85
CA ILE A 189 -9.94 -18.30 -6.58
C ILE A 189 -8.46 -17.91 -6.59
N GLY A 190 -7.57 -18.85 -6.92
CA GLY A 190 -6.14 -18.60 -7.04
C GLY A 190 -5.32 -19.39 -6.03
N THR A 191 -4.29 -18.79 -5.47
CA THR A 191 -3.40 -19.43 -4.48
C THR A 191 -3.21 -18.51 -3.30
N LEU A 192 -3.57 -19.01 -2.12
CA LEU A 192 -3.40 -18.33 -0.85
C LEU A 192 -2.54 -19.21 0.05
N VAL A 193 -1.68 -18.61 0.86
CA VAL A 193 -1.08 -19.29 2.00
C VAL A 193 -2.20 -19.67 2.99
N ASP A 194 -2.03 -20.80 3.68
CA ASP A 194 -2.99 -21.24 4.67
C ASP A 194 -3.23 -20.15 5.73
N ASN A 195 -4.47 -20.04 6.20
CA ASN A 195 -4.91 -19.05 7.19
C ASN A 195 -4.84 -17.58 6.73
N THR A 196 -4.77 -17.30 5.42
CA THR A 196 -4.87 -15.93 4.91
C THR A 196 -6.23 -15.31 5.23
N GLN A 197 -6.20 -14.21 5.99
CA GLN A 197 -7.40 -13.44 6.28
C GLN A 197 -7.80 -12.61 5.05
N ILE A 198 -8.96 -12.92 4.50
CA ILE A 198 -9.62 -12.10 3.47
C ILE A 198 -10.53 -11.09 4.15
N TYR A 199 -10.50 -9.85 3.68
CA TYR A 199 -11.39 -8.79 4.13
C TYR A 199 -11.91 -8.00 2.94
N VAL A 200 -13.10 -7.43 3.10
CA VAL A 200 -13.85 -6.74 2.05
C VAL A 200 -14.12 -5.31 2.51
N LEU A 201 -13.76 -4.36 1.67
CA LEU A 201 -14.13 -2.95 1.81
C LEU A 201 -15.30 -2.65 0.86
N ARG A 202 -16.26 -1.89 1.35
CA ARG A 202 -17.38 -1.33 0.60
C ARG A 202 -17.61 0.06 1.15
N ASP A 203 -17.70 1.08 0.30
CA ASP A 203 -17.87 2.48 0.72
C ASP A 203 -16.73 2.90 1.68
N ASP A 204 -15.50 2.50 1.34
CA ASP A 204 -14.28 2.67 2.15
C ASP A 204 -14.37 2.18 3.61
N VAL A 205 -15.35 1.32 3.91
CA VAL A 205 -15.53 0.71 5.23
C VAL A 205 -15.31 -0.80 5.14
N LYS A 206 -14.48 -1.32 6.05
CA LYS A 206 -14.26 -2.76 6.20
C LYS A 206 -15.49 -3.44 6.77
N LEU A 207 -16.01 -4.43 6.05
CA LEU A 207 -17.08 -5.29 6.55
C LEU A 207 -16.57 -6.15 7.71
N THR A 208 -17.38 -6.32 8.75
CA THR A 208 -17.12 -7.32 9.79
C THR A 208 -17.22 -8.71 9.17
N ALA A 209 -16.12 -9.45 9.15
CA ALA A 209 -16.10 -10.78 8.56
C ALA A 209 -17.01 -11.75 9.35
N TRP A 210 -17.92 -12.41 8.64
CA TRP A 210 -18.68 -13.56 9.13
C TRP A 210 -18.19 -14.89 8.52
N TRP A 211 -17.13 -14.81 7.71
CA TRP A 211 -16.44 -15.94 7.10
C TRP A 211 -15.14 -16.26 7.85
N GLY A 212 -14.66 -17.49 7.69
CA GLY A 212 -13.36 -17.93 8.21
C GLY A 212 -12.19 -17.44 7.36
N MET A 213 -10.97 -17.78 7.78
CA MET A 213 -9.76 -17.56 7.00
C MET A 213 -9.70 -18.45 5.75
N GLY A 214 -8.89 -18.05 4.78
CA GLY A 214 -8.71 -18.74 3.52
C GLY A 214 -9.71 -18.29 2.47
N HIS A 215 -10.02 -19.19 1.52
CA HIS A 215 -10.94 -18.87 0.45
C HIS A 215 -12.36 -18.64 0.98
N ILE A 216 -13.00 -17.57 0.49
CA ILE A 216 -14.38 -17.21 0.81
C ILE A 216 -15.32 -17.52 -0.36
N ASP A 217 -16.58 -17.79 -0.05
CA ASP A 217 -17.74 -17.83 -0.98
C ASP A 217 -18.97 -17.31 -0.21
N VAL A 218 -19.29 -16.03 -0.37
CA VAL A 218 -20.26 -15.30 0.47
C VAL A 218 -21.14 -14.36 -0.33
N LEU A 219 -22.34 -14.06 0.17
CA LEU A 219 -23.21 -13.02 -0.39
C LEU A 219 -22.91 -11.66 0.25
N VAL A 220 -22.71 -10.62 -0.56
CA VAL A 220 -22.50 -9.24 -0.11
C VAL A 220 -23.58 -8.37 -0.72
N LEU A 221 -24.30 -7.61 0.12
CA LEU A 221 -25.28 -6.62 -0.32
C LEU A 221 -24.55 -5.48 -1.07
N VAL A 222 -24.89 -5.25 -2.34
CA VAL A 222 -24.31 -4.19 -3.18
C VAL A 222 -25.33 -3.13 -3.60
N GLN A 223 -26.63 -3.41 -3.41
CA GLN A 223 -27.71 -2.45 -3.64
C GLN A 223 -28.74 -2.58 -2.52
N GLU A 224 -29.12 -1.46 -1.91
CA GLU A 224 -30.18 -1.38 -0.90
C GLU A 224 -31.22 -0.34 -1.32
N ALA A 225 -32.50 -0.70 -1.27
CA ALA A 225 -33.62 0.20 -1.58
C ALA A 225 -33.41 0.96 -2.90
N GLY A 226 -33.05 0.24 -3.96
CA GLY A 226 -32.85 0.79 -5.31
C GLY A 226 -31.56 1.59 -5.52
N THR A 227 -30.75 1.79 -4.48
CA THR A 227 -29.51 2.58 -4.56
C THR A 227 -28.30 1.67 -4.45
N LEU A 228 -27.37 1.79 -5.40
CA LEU A 228 -26.09 1.07 -5.34
C LEU A 228 -25.26 1.62 -4.18
N ILE A 229 -24.67 0.72 -3.41
CA ILE A 229 -23.71 1.06 -2.38
C ILE A 229 -22.34 1.14 -3.06
N ASP A 230 -21.67 2.29 -2.98
CA ASP A 230 -20.36 2.52 -3.58
C ASP A 230 -20.32 2.23 -5.10
N ASP A 231 -21.37 2.64 -5.83
CA ASP A 231 -21.59 2.30 -7.25
C ASP A 231 -21.56 0.78 -7.56
N GLY A 232 -21.75 -0.06 -6.53
CA GLY A 232 -21.64 -1.52 -6.62
C GLY A 232 -20.20 -2.04 -6.58
N LYS A 233 -19.21 -1.19 -6.31
CA LYS A 233 -17.79 -1.58 -6.20
C LYS A 233 -17.50 -2.23 -4.86
N LEU A 234 -16.56 -3.17 -4.88
CA LEU A 234 -15.99 -3.78 -3.67
C LEU A 234 -14.48 -3.90 -3.86
N THR A 235 -13.72 -3.67 -2.78
CA THR A 235 -12.30 -4.00 -2.73
C THR A 235 -12.10 -5.20 -1.82
N ILE A 236 -11.60 -6.29 -2.36
CA ILE A 236 -11.30 -7.52 -1.62
C ILE A 236 -9.79 -7.64 -1.47
N LEU A 237 -9.30 -7.82 -0.26
CA LEU A 237 -7.87 -7.80 0.04
C LEU A 237 -7.40 -9.08 0.74
N ALA A 238 -6.16 -9.47 0.43
CA ALA A 238 -5.42 -10.56 1.05
C ALA A 238 -4.06 -10.01 1.52
N ARG A 239 -3.94 -9.72 2.83
CA ARG A 239 -2.74 -9.07 3.40
C ARG A 239 -2.23 -9.72 4.69
N GLN A 240 -2.08 -11.04 4.67
CA GLN A 240 -1.45 -11.76 5.77
C GLN A 240 0.02 -11.38 5.88
N TYR A 241 0.47 -10.99 7.06
CA TYR A 241 1.89 -10.70 7.29
C TYR A 241 2.74 -11.95 6.96
N THR A 242 3.95 -11.77 6.42
CA THR A 242 4.81 -12.80 5.77
C THR A 242 4.35 -13.36 4.42
N THR A 243 3.32 -12.80 3.80
CA THR A 243 2.95 -13.14 2.42
C THR A 243 3.11 -11.94 1.49
N LEU A 244 3.25 -12.20 0.19
CA LEU A 244 2.94 -11.22 -0.83
C LEU A 244 1.47 -10.84 -0.68
N TYR A 245 1.16 -9.57 -0.89
CA TYR A 245 -0.21 -9.09 -0.83
C TYR A 245 -0.89 -9.21 -2.18
N ASP A 246 -2.21 -9.20 -2.15
CA ASP A 246 -3.02 -8.99 -3.34
C ASP A 246 -4.32 -8.28 -2.96
N HIS A 247 -4.94 -7.67 -3.95
CA HIS A 247 -6.28 -7.14 -3.83
C HIS A 247 -6.99 -7.18 -5.19
N TYR A 248 -8.31 -7.18 -5.14
CA TYR A 248 -9.18 -7.17 -6.30
C TYR A 248 -10.26 -6.11 -6.11
N LEU A 249 -10.29 -5.14 -7.01
CA LEU A 249 -11.32 -4.11 -7.11
C LEU A 249 -12.12 -4.38 -8.39
N SER A 250 -13.44 -4.44 -8.27
CA SER A 250 -14.33 -4.57 -9.43
C SER A 250 -15.70 -3.99 -9.11
N ASP A 251 -16.45 -3.69 -10.17
CA ASP A 251 -17.89 -3.46 -10.09
C ASP A 251 -18.63 -4.81 -9.97
N PHE A 252 -19.54 -4.89 -9.00
CA PHE A 252 -20.40 -6.02 -8.68
C PHE A 252 -21.90 -5.68 -8.76
N SER A 253 -22.28 -4.52 -9.29
CA SER A 253 -23.67 -4.04 -9.43
C SER A 253 -24.58 -5.01 -10.20
N LEU A 254 -24.01 -5.85 -11.08
CA LEU A 254 -24.77 -6.83 -11.85
C LEU A 254 -25.40 -7.93 -11.00
N GLY A 255 -25.02 -8.12 -9.73
CA GLY A 255 -25.67 -9.08 -8.84
C GLY A 255 -25.57 -10.53 -9.31
N ALA A 256 -24.37 -10.94 -9.73
CA ALA A 256 -24.07 -12.28 -10.19
C ALA A 256 -23.15 -13.00 -9.20
N ARG A 257 -22.93 -14.30 -9.41
CA ARG A 257 -21.85 -15.04 -8.77
C ARG A 257 -20.55 -14.74 -9.50
N THR A 258 -19.63 -14.07 -8.83
CA THR A 258 -18.44 -13.47 -9.46
C THR A 258 -17.15 -13.99 -8.84
N PRO A 259 -16.20 -14.51 -9.66
CA PRO A 259 -14.89 -14.92 -9.17
C PRO A 259 -14.04 -13.73 -8.77
N VAL A 260 -13.30 -13.87 -7.68
CA VAL A 260 -12.34 -12.91 -7.16
C VAL A 260 -10.95 -13.56 -7.19
N PRO A 261 -10.14 -13.31 -8.23
CA PRO A 261 -8.79 -13.86 -8.31
C PRO A 261 -7.86 -13.18 -7.31
N LEU A 262 -7.24 -13.97 -6.43
CA LEU A 262 -6.25 -13.53 -5.45
C LEU A 262 -5.06 -14.48 -5.42
N ALA A 263 -3.86 -13.92 -5.31
CA ALA A 263 -2.60 -14.66 -5.27
C ALA A 263 -1.66 -14.13 -4.17
N ALA A 264 -1.78 -14.68 -2.97
CA ALA A 264 -0.97 -14.32 -1.80
C ALA A 264 -0.01 -15.47 -1.46
N PHE A 265 1.21 -15.44 -2.01
CA PHE A 265 2.26 -16.44 -1.78
C PHE A 265 3.13 -16.08 -0.58
N ALA A 266 3.87 -17.06 -0.03
CA ALA A 266 4.90 -16.78 0.97
C ALA A 266 5.93 -15.77 0.44
N ASP A 267 6.33 -14.82 1.29
CA ASP A 267 7.28 -13.77 0.95
C ASP A 267 8.62 -14.01 1.66
N GLY A 268 9.61 -14.48 0.90
CA GLY A 268 10.94 -14.77 1.42
C GLY A 268 11.77 -13.53 1.80
N ASN A 269 11.25 -12.31 1.57
CA ASN A 269 11.87 -11.08 2.04
C ASN A 269 11.12 -10.46 3.22
N ASN A 270 10.11 -11.15 3.77
CA ASN A 270 9.33 -10.73 4.92
C ASN A 270 9.08 -11.92 5.84
N GLU A 271 10.14 -12.42 6.46
CA GLU A 271 10.11 -13.66 7.26
C GLU A 271 10.19 -13.38 8.77
N THR A 272 10.63 -12.18 9.17
CA THR A 272 10.82 -11.85 10.58
C THR A 272 9.47 -11.65 11.28
N GLY A 273 9.30 -12.30 12.44
CA GLY A 273 8.15 -12.02 13.30
C GLY A 273 8.18 -10.60 13.84
N TYR A 274 7.02 -10.04 14.18
CA TYR A 274 6.96 -8.72 14.82
C TYR A 274 6.69 -8.78 16.33
N GLN A 275 6.42 -9.97 16.87
CA GLN A 275 6.30 -10.23 18.31
C GLN A 275 7.28 -11.32 18.73
N GLN A 276 7.78 -11.21 19.96
CA GLN A 276 8.62 -12.22 20.60
C GLN A 276 8.19 -12.47 22.05
N MET A 277 8.28 -13.72 22.50
CA MET A 277 8.16 -14.07 23.92
C MET A 277 9.19 -15.14 24.31
N VAL A 278 9.68 -15.06 25.54
CA VAL A 278 10.48 -16.12 26.16
C VAL A 278 9.54 -16.97 27.02
N LEU A 279 9.22 -18.18 26.55
CA LEU A 279 8.21 -19.03 27.16
C LEU A 279 8.67 -19.56 28.53
N SER A 280 7.75 -19.55 29.49
CA SER A 280 8.05 -20.04 30.86
C SER A 280 8.03 -21.57 30.95
N THR A 281 7.19 -22.22 30.15
CA THR A 281 7.21 -23.67 29.91
C THR A 281 6.94 -23.95 28.44
N THR A 282 7.48 -25.05 27.92
CA THR A 282 7.25 -25.52 26.55
C THR A 282 7.64 -26.99 26.38
N ASN A 283 7.09 -27.65 25.36
CA ASN A 283 7.50 -28.98 24.91
C ASN A 283 8.53 -28.96 23.77
N ASP A 284 9.07 -27.80 23.41
CA ASP A 284 10.07 -27.60 22.34
C ASP A 284 9.61 -28.04 20.93
N ALA A 285 8.31 -28.11 20.65
CA ALA A 285 7.77 -28.64 19.40
C ALA A 285 7.16 -27.59 18.44
N PHE A 286 7.45 -26.30 18.63
CA PHE A 286 6.99 -25.23 17.73
C PHE A 286 7.79 -25.22 16.41
N VAL A 287 7.08 -25.06 15.29
CA VAL A 287 7.66 -24.98 13.94
C VAL A 287 7.17 -23.71 13.24
N ALA A 288 8.04 -23.07 12.44
CA ALA A 288 7.65 -21.93 11.62
C ALA A 288 6.49 -22.29 10.68
N GLY A 289 5.49 -21.41 10.60
CA GLY A 289 4.23 -21.62 9.87
C GLY A 289 3.11 -22.24 10.71
N ASP A 290 3.39 -22.77 11.91
CA ASP A 290 2.33 -23.28 12.80
C ASP A 290 1.40 -22.14 13.23
N LEU A 291 0.09 -22.33 13.05
CA LEU A 291 -0.94 -21.53 13.72
C LEU A 291 -0.93 -21.87 15.20
N ILE A 292 -0.77 -20.89 16.07
CA ILE A 292 -0.88 -21.01 17.52
C ILE A 292 -2.14 -20.30 18.02
N GLN A 293 -2.76 -20.86 19.05
CA GLN A 293 -4.02 -20.38 19.60
C GLN A 293 -4.02 -20.52 21.12
N ASP A 294 -4.55 -19.52 21.81
CA ASP A 294 -4.70 -19.58 23.26
C ASP A 294 -5.76 -20.60 23.68
N ASP A 295 -5.48 -21.37 24.73
CA ASP A 295 -6.38 -22.44 25.18
C ASP A 295 -7.64 -21.89 25.85
N SER A 296 -7.60 -20.67 26.37
CA SER A 296 -8.70 -20.02 27.10
C SER A 296 -9.55 -19.10 26.22
N ASP A 297 -8.95 -18.54 25.17
CA ASP A 297 -9.62 -17.67 24.20
C ASP A 297 -9.13 -17.98 22.78
N SER A 298 -9.96 -18.70 22.02
CA SER A 298 -9.68 -19.09 20.64
C SER A 298 -9.54 -17.91 19.67
N THR A 299 -9.91 -16.70 20.07
CA THR A 299 -9.74 -15.49 19.24
C THR A 299 -8.33 -14.90 19.32
N ILE A 300 -7.53 -15.29 20.31
CA ILE A 300 -6.12 -14.91 20.44
C ILE A 300 -5.29 -15.92 19.63
N GLN A 301 -4.77 -15.46 18.50
CA GLN A 301 -4.09 -16.31 17.51
C GLN A 301 -2.84 -15.65 16.97
N GLY A 302 -1.86 -16.48 16.60
CA GLY A 302 -0.65 -16.06 15.91
C GLY A 302 -0.09 -17.15 15.01
N VAL A 303 0.85 -16.80 14.15
CA VAL A 303 1.59 -17.76 13.32
C VAL A 303 3.06 -17.66 13.70
N VAL A 304 3.65 -18.81 14.01
CA VAL A 304 5.06 -18.91 14.41
C VAL A 304 5.96 -18.55 13.22
N THR A 305 6.95 -17.69 13.43
CA THR A 305 7.99 -17.39 12.43
C THR A 305 9.32 -18.04 12.79
N SER A 306 9.64 -18.14 14.09
CA SER A 306 10.82 -18.89 14.56
C SER A 306 10.67 -19.38 15.99
N TYR A 307 11.37 -20.47 16.32
CA TYR A 307 11.49 -20.97 17.69
C TYR A 307 12.93 -21.42 17.97
N VAL A 308 13.47 -21.01 19.11
CA VAL A 308 14.83 -21.34 19.55
C VAL A 308 14.80 -22.15 20.84
N ALA A 309 14.91 -23.48 20.69
CA ALA A 309 15.02 -24.42 21.81
C ALA A 309 16.21 -24.07 22.73
N GLY A 310 16.03 -24.27 24.04
CA GLY A 310 17.04 -23.98 25.07
C GLY A 310 17.03 -22.54 25.59
N THR A 311 16.62 -21.56 24.77
CA THR A 311 16.27 -20.21 25.26
C THR A 311 14.76 -20.01 25.40
N ASN A 312 13.96 -20.96 24.89
CA ASN A 312 12.50 -20.90 24.84
C ASN A 312 11.97 -19.64 24.15
N THR A 313 12.73 -19.10 23.20
CA THR A 313 12.35 -17.87 22.49
C THR A 313 11.46 -18.23 21.31
N LEU A 314 10.24 -17.72 21.31
CA LEU A 314 9.26 -17.87 20.24
C LEU A 314 9.03 -16.51 19.58
N GLN A 315 9.14 -16.46 18.26
CA GLN A 315 8.79 -15.30 17.44
C GLN A 315 7.60 -15.63 16.55
N TYR A 316 6.73 -14.64 16.35
CA TYR A 316 5.47 -14.83 15.65
C TYR A 316 4.90 -13.50 15.15
N TYR A 317 3.82 -13.60 14.39
CA TYR A 317 2.92 -12.50 14.12
C TYR A 317 1.48 -12.86 14.52
N LEU A 318 0.67 -11.86 14.85
CA LEU A 318 -0.75 -12.05 15.17
C LEU A 318 -1.56 -12.26 13.90
N THR A 319 -2.56 -13.13 14.02
CA THR A 319 -3.57 -13.40 12.99
C THR A 319 -4.95 -13.50 13.64
N GLY A 320 -6.00 -13.67 12.84
CA GLY A 320 -7.36 -13.75 13.34
C GLY A 320 -8.05 -12.41 13.48
N ALA A 321 -9.35 -12.46 13.76
CA ALA A 321 -10.20 -11.27 13.78
C ALA A 321 -9.84 -10.29 14.91
N SER A 322 -9.34 -10.79 16.05
CA SER A 322 -9.08 -9.99 17.24
C SER A 322 -7.74 -9.24 17.19
N LEU A 323 -6.70 -9.84 16.57
CA LEU A 323 -5.31 -9.38 16.63
C LEU A 323 -4.85 -8.98 18.05
N THR A 324 -5.46 -9.60 19.06
CA THR A 324 -5.05 -9.45 20.45
C THR A 324 -3.80 -10.28 20.68
N ASN A 325 -2.84 -9.71 21.40
CA ASN A 325 -1.57 -10.38 21.66
C ASN A 325 -1.71 -11.44 22.78
N PHE A 326 -0.83 -12.44 22.77
CA PHE A 326 -0.66 -13.34 23.91
C PHE A 326 -0.17 -12.51 25.12
N GLY A 327 -0.52 -12.90 26.35
CA GLY A 327 -0.25 -12.05 27.51
C GLY A 327 0.14 -12.81 28.77
N ALA A 328 0.75 -12.11 29.73
CA ALA A 328 0.93 -12.60 31.09
C ALA A 328 -0.44 -12.71 31.78
N GLY A 329 -1.14 -13.82 31.54
CA GLY A 329 -2.50 -14.06 32.03
C GLY A 329 -3.37 -14.91 31.11
N THR A 330 -3.00 -15.08 29.83
CA THR A 330 -3.73 -15.97 28.91
C THR A 330 -3.42 -17.46 29.19
N GLY A 331 -2.30 -17.72 29.87
CA GLY A 331 -1.98 -19.04 30.40
C GLY A 331 -1.25 -19.90 29.38
N THR A 332 -1.82 -21.05 29.04
CA THR A 332 -1.26 -21.99 28.07
C THR A 332 -1.84 -21.75 26.68
N PHE A 333 -1.02 -21.97 25.67
CA PHE A 333 -1.42 -21.96 24.28
C PHE A 333 -0.76 -23.13 23.55
N ALA A 334 -1.34 -23.52 22.42
CA ALA A 334 -0.87 -24.64 21.64
C ALA A 334 -0.86 -24.33 20.14
N SER A 335 0.00 -25.01 19.39
CA SER A 335 -0.15 -25.11 17.94
C SER A 335 -1.45 -25.85 17.61
N VAL A 336 -2.20 -25.32 16.65
CA VAL A 336 -3.33 -26.00 16.03
C VAL A 336 -2.79 -27.11 15.13
N ALA A 337 -3.47 -28.26 15.10
CA ALA A 337 -3.05 -29.40 14.29
C ALA A 337 -2.84 -29.00 12.82
N PRO A 338 -1.76 -29.45 12.16
CA PRO A 338 -0.89 -30.57 12.55
C PRO A 338 0.26 -30.22 13.52
N GLY A 339 0.42 -28.94 13.89
CA GLY A 339 1.43 -28.53 14.85
C GLY A 339 1.18 -29.17 16.22
N THR A 340 2.26 -29.30 17.01
CA THR A 340 2.20 -29.96 18.34
C THR A 340 2.90 -29.17 19.44
N GLY A 341 3.38 -27.97 19.13
CA GLY A 341 3.99 -27.07 20.11
C GLY A 341 3.00 -26.71 21.23
N THR A 342 3.47 -26.72 22.47
CA THR A 342 2.72 -26.16 23.60
C THR A 342 3.64 -25.23 24.39
N GLY A 343 3.04 -24.20 24.97
CA GLY A 343 3.78 -23.18 25.70
C GLY A 343 2.93 -22.47 26.74
N THR A 344 3.59 -21.86 27.72
CA THR A 344 2.96 -20.88 28.62
C THR A 344 3.45 -19.49 28.26
N ALA A 345 2.52 -18.63 27.85
CA ALA A 345 2.82 -17.28 27.40
C ALA A 345 3.43 -16.44 28.51
N VAL A 346 4.34 -15.55 28.12
CA VAL A 346 4.85 -14.45 28.93
C VAL A 346 4.56 -13.17 28.14
N ALA A 347 4.54 -12.01 28.82
CA ALA A 347 4.36 -10.71 28.17
C ALA A 347 5.28 -10.58 26.95
N PRO A 348 4.72 -10.42 25.73
CA PRO A 348 5.53 -10.30 24.52
C PRO A 348 6.24 -8.94 24.42
N THR A 349 7.26 -8.89 23.57
CA THR A 349 7.99 -7.68 23.19
C THR A 349 8.00 -7.54 21.69
N ASP A 350 7.91 -6.30 21.22
CA ASP A 350 8.05 -6.00 19.79
C ASP A 350 9.47 -6.31 19.30
N ILE A 351 9.56 -6.90 18.12
CA ILE A 351 10.81 -7.19 17.39
C ILE A 351 10.61 -6.89 15.89
N GLY A 352 11.69 -6.96 15.12
CA GLY A 352 11.66 -6.70 13.68
C GLY A 352 10.94 -5.38 13.39
N PRO A 353 9.98 -5.35 12.44
CA PRO A 353 9.34 -4.10 12.04
C PRO A 353 8.50 -3.41 13.12
N ALA A 354 7.93 -4.15 14.08
CA ALA A 354 7.23 -3.49 15.20
C ALA A 354 8.20 -2.80 16.18
N GLY A 355 9.46 -3.24 16.22
CA GLY A 355 10.51 -2.63 17.04
C GLY A 355 11.21 -1.44 16.39
N PHE A 356 10.98 -1.19 15.10
CA PHE A 356 11.59 -0.06 14.40
C PHE A 356 10.93 1.26 14.80
N THR A 357 11.73 2.31 14.88
CA THR A 357 11.26 3.65 15.28
C THR A 357 11.84 4.69 14.33
N GLY A 358 11.11 5.79 14.11
CA GLY A 358 11.61 6.93 13.33
C GLY A 358 11.52 6.80 11.81
N ILE A 359 11.03 5.69 11.26
CA ILE A 359 10.62 5.64 9.85
C ILE A 359 9.34 6.48 9.70
N THR A 360 9.31 7.42 8.75
CA THR A 360 8.17 8.34 8.54
C THR A 360 7.75 8.41 7.08
N PHE A 361 6.49 8.80 6.86
CA PHE A 361 5.90 9.06 5.56
C PHE A 361 5.47 10.52 5.51
N ASP A 362 5.95 11.26 4.51
CA ASP A 362 5.53 12.63 4.24
C ASP A 362 4.87 12.66 2.86
N PHE A 363 3.54 12.76 2.83
CA PHE A 363 2.75 12.78 1.60
C PHE A 363 2.59 14.21 1.11
N GLY A 364 2.77 14.41 -0.20
CA GLY A 364 2.73 15.71 -0.84
C GLY A 364 3.68 15.79 -2.03
N ALA A 365 3.51 16.81 -2.85
CA ALA A 365 4.36 17.05 -4.00
C ALA A 365 5.79 17.41 -3.56
N THR A 366 6.78 16.68 -4.08
CA THR A 366 8.20 17.05 -4.00
C THR A 366 8.90 16.93 -5.36
N SER A 367 10.01 17.63 -5.53
CA SER A 367 10.86 17.58 -6.72
C SER A 367 12.28 17.21 -6.30
N GLU A 368 12.71 16.00 -6.66
CA GLU A 368 13.93 15.39 -6.15
C GLU A 368 14.83 14.89 -7.27
N ASP A 369 16.15 14.97 -7.08
CA ASP A 369 17.14 14.57 -8.08
C ASP A 369 18.03 13.44 -7.54
N LEU A 370 17.99 12.26 -8.16
CA LEU A 370 18.88 11.13 -7.84
C LEU A 370 20.32 11.36 -8.31
N SER A 371 20.58 12.47 -9.00
CA SER A 371 21.84 12.78 -9.66
C SER A 371 22.21 11.76 -10.76
N ASN A 372 21.19 11.14 -11.38
CA ASN A 372 21.33 10.14 -12.45
C ASN A 372 21.37 10.74 -13.87
N GLY A 373 21.39 12.07 -13.97
CA GLY A 373 21.43 12.79 -15.24
C GLY A 373 20.06 13.11 -15.83
N ASN A 374 18.97 12.65 -15.22
CA ASN A 374 17.60 13.00 -15.64
C ASN A 374 17.07 14.31 -15.02
N GLY A 375 17.86 14.93 -14.14
CA GLY A 375 17.48 16.12 -13.39
C GLY A 375 16.42 15.81 -12.32
N ALA A 376 15.87 16.87 -11.71
CA ALA A 376 14.84 16.74 -10.70
C ALA A 376 13.54 16.17 -11.30
N ARG A 377 12.94 15.21 -10.59
CA ARG A 377 11.72 14.50 -10.95
C ARG A 377 10.64 14.67 -9.87
N PRO A 378 9.35 14.66 -10.25
CA PRO A 378 8.25 14.81 -9.29
C PRO A 378 8.00 13.51 -8.51
N TYR A 379 7.77 13.61 -7.20
CA TYR A 379 7.35 12.50 -6.33
C TYR A 379 6.22 12.96 -5.39
N ASP A 380 5.56 12.00 -4.75
CA ASP A 380 4.29 12.19 -4.04
C ASP A 380 4.34 11.75 -2.56
N CYS A 381 5.38 11.02 -2.18
CA CYS A 381 5.61 10.59 -0.82
C CYS A 381 7.12 10.46 -0.55
N ILE A 382 7.62 11.14 0.47
CA ILE A 382 8.97 10.94 1.00
C ILE A 382 8.91 9.94 2.14
N ILE A 383 9.70 8.88 2.04
CA ILE A 383 9.92 7.91 3.11
C ILE A 383 11.30 8.15 3.72
N ASP A 384 11.31 8.54 5.00
CA ASP A 384 12.55 8.58 5.78
C ASP A 384 12.86 7.17 6.28
N VAL A 385 13.93 6.57 5.77
CA VAL A 385 14.36 5.21 6.10
C VAL A 385 15.05 5.15 7.47
N ASN A 386 15.40 6.30 8.06
CA ASN A 386 16.04 6.43 9.36
C ASN A 386 17.28 5.52 9.55
N SER A 387 18.08 5.38 8.49
CA SER A 387 19.30 4.54 8.46
C SER A 387 19.08 3.05 8.76
N TYR A 388 17.86 2.54 8.63
CA TYR A 388 17.62 1.09 8.53
C TYR A 388 18.06 0.56 7.16
N SER A 389 18.27 -0.75 7.06
CA SER A 389 18.54 -1.37 5.77
C SER A 389 17.30 -1.32 4.87
N LEU A 390 17.47 -1.38 3.55
CA LEU A 390 16.33 -1.44 2.62
C LEU A 390 15.50 -2.72 2.78
N ALA A 391 16.11 -3.80 3.28
CA ALA A 391 15.39 -5.02 3.66
C ALA A 391 14.50 -4.79 4.89
N ASP A 392 15.03 -4.15 5.94
CA ASP A 392 14.27 -3.76 7.13
C ASP A 392 13.13 -2.79 6.77
N LEU A 393 13.41 -1.84 5.88
CA LEU A 393 12.40 -0.93 5.34
C LEU A 393 11.27 -1.72 4.68
N TYR A 394 11.60 -2.69 3.82
CA TYR A 394 10.58 -3.51 3.15
C TYR A 394 9.68 -4.24 4.16
N GLU A 395 10.24 -4.91 5.16
CA GLU A 395 9.44 -5.55 6.22
C GLU A 395 8.58 -4.55 7.00
N TYR A 396 9.10 -3.35 7.26
CA TYR A 396 8.34 -2.27 7.89
C TYR A 396 7.15 -1.82 7.04
N LEU A 397 7.35 -1.62 5.74
CA LEU A 397 6.31 -1.22 4.80
C LEU A 397 5.22 -2.29 4.69
N LYS A 398 5.59 -3.57 4.71
CA LYS A 398 4.65 -4.69 4.81
C LYS A 398 3.90 -4.65 6.13
N TRP A 399 4.59 -4.47 7.25
CA TRP A 399 3.98 -4.42 8.57
C TRP A 399 2.96 -3.29 8.69
N VAL A 400 3.27 -2.06 8.28
CA VAL A 400 2.32 -0.93 8.38
C VAL A 400 1.13 -1.04 7.43
N THR A 401 1.18 -1.90 6.40
CA THR A 401 0.07 -2.10 5.44
C THR A 401 -0.66 -3.44 5.57
N ARG A 402 -0.30 -4.25 6.57
CA ARG A 402 -0.88 -5.58 6.83
C ARG A 402 -2.35 -5.51 7.26
N TYR A 403 -3.03 -6.66 7.21
CA TYR A 403 -4.37 -6.82 7.78
C TYR A 403 -4.45 -6.32 9.23
N GLY A 404 -5.44 -5.47 9.52
CA GLY A 404 -5.66 -4.87 10.84
C GLY A 404 -4.62 -3.84 11.28
N SER A 405 -3.74 -3.37 10.38
CA SER A 405 -2.90 -2.21 10.65
C SER A 405 -3.75 -0.95 10.78
N SER A 406 -3.55 -0.23 11.89
CA SER A 406 -4.17 1.06 12.18
C SER A 406 -3.25 2.26 11.88
N THR A 407 -2.08 2.02 11.28
CA THR A 407 -1.18 3.11 10.87
C THR A 407 -1.92 4.06 9.94
N SER A 408 -1.90 5.36 10.21
CA SER A 408 -2.49 6.35 9.30
C SER A 408 -1.53 6.60 8.14
N LEU A 409 -1.98 6.35 6.92
CA LEU A 409 -1.23 6.53 5.68
C LEU A 409 -2.11 7.28 4.69
N ASN A 410 -1.83 8.58 4.51
CA ASN A 410 -2.54 9.44 3.56
C ASN A 410 -4.08 9.37 3.72
N SER A 411 -4.56 9.66 4.93
CA SER A 411 -5.99 9.57 5.33
C SER A 411 -6.59 8.15 5.40
N TYR A 412 -5.92 7.14 4.86
CA TYR A 412 -6.34 5.74 5.01
C TYR A 412 -5.77 5.10 6.28
N THR A 413 -6.44 4.05 6.75
CA THR A 413 -5.78 3.07 7.62
C THR A 413 -4.83 2.21 6.79
N GLY A 414 -3.74 1.75 7.39
CA GLY A 414 -2.70 1.04 6.64
C GLY A 414 -3.20 -0.23 5.97
N GLU A 415 -4.18 -0.92 6.56
CA GLU A 415 -4.81 -2.08 5.92
C GLU A 415 -5.62 -1.74 4.66
N GLN A 416 -6.02 -0.48 4.47
CA GLN A 416 -6.75 0.01 3.29
C GLN A 416 -5.81 0.61 2.24
N TYR A 417 -4.69 1.21 2.65
CA TYR A 417 -3.75 1.88 1.76
C TYR A 417 -3.21 0.95 0.65
N THR A 418 -3.38 1.30 -0.63
CA THR A 418 -2.97 0.49 -1.81
C THR A 418 -1.92 1.18 -2.68
N ALA A 419 -1.89 2.51 -2.71
CA ALA A 419 -0.98 3.34 -3.50
C ALA A 419 -0.97 4.77 -2.97
N VAL A 420 -0.01 5.59 -3.43
CA VAL A 420 0.06 7.01 -3.06
C VAL A 420 -1.15 7.79 -3.59
N GLY A 421 -1.67 7.40 -4.77
CA GLY A 421 -2.90 7.95 -5.36
C GLY A 421 -3.65 6.92 -6.20
N GLU A 422 -4.89 7.23 -6.56
CA GLU A 422 -5.75 6.44 -7.44
C GLU A 422 -5.68 6.94 -8.89
N ILE A 423 -5.66 8.26 -9.09
CA ILE A 423 -5.52 8.88 -10.40
C ILE A 423 -4.55 10.06 -10.38
N ARG A 424 -3.94 10.31 -11.53
CA ARG A 424 -3.27 11.57 -11.88
C ARG A 424 -4.19 12.37 -12.80
N LEU A 425 -4.55 13.58 -12.37
CA LEU A 425 -5.46 14.49 -13.05
C LEU A 425 -4.70 15.76 -13.49
N PRO A 426 -4.21 15.81 -14.74
CA PRO A 426 -3.69 17.05 -15.32
C PRO A 426 -4.76 18.16 -15.37
N TYR A 427 -4.31 19.39 -15.19
CA TYR A 427 -5.14 20.59 -15.28
C TYR A 427 -4.43 21.71 -16.03
N ASP A 428 -5.23 22.64 -16.53
CA ASP A 428 -4.79 23.91 -17.10
C ASP A 428 -5.64 25.08 -16.58
N GLY A 429 -5.27 26.29 -16.99
CA GLY A 429 -6.02 27.51 -16.66
C GLY A 429 -6.16 27.79 -15.16
N GLN A 430 -5.18 27.41 -14.34
CA GLN A 430 -5.24 27.61 -12.89
C GLN A 430 -5.38 29.10 -12.56
N THR A 431 -6.33 29.42 -11.68
CA THR A 431 -6.59 30.80 -11.20
C THR A 431 -6.23 31.00 -9.74
N THR A 432 -6.24 29.91 -8.96
CA THR A 432 -5.85 29.91 -7.54
C THR A 432 -5.21 28.56 -7.22
N ALA A 433 -4.08 28.57 -6.50
CA ALA A 433 -3.39 27.35 -6.07
C ALA A 433 -4.33 26.38 -5.34
N PHE A 434 -4.08 25.09 -5.52
CA PHE A 434 -4.70 24.06 -4.70
C PHE A 434 -3.98 23.94 -3.36
N VAL A 435 -4.61 23.21 -2.44
CA VAL A 435 -4.02 22.87 -1.13
C VAL A 435 -4.17 21.37 -0.97
N GLU A 436 -3.06 20.70 -0.68
CA GLU A 436 -3.04 19.27 -0.40
C GLU A 436 -3.93 18.94 0.81
N GLY A 437 -4.64 17.82 0.72
CA GLY A 437 -5.66 17.40 1.68
C GLY A 437 -7.06 18.01 1.48
N GLU A 438 -7.24 19.00 0.59
CA GLU A 438 -8.58 19.51 0.28
C GLU A 438 -9.36 18.56 -0.64
N THR A 439 -10.68 18.48 -0.42
CA THR A 439 -11.60 17.83 -1.36
C THR A 439 -11.87 18.75 -2.56
N ILE A 440 -11.72 18.21 -3.76
CA ILE A 440 -12.11 18.86 -5.01
C ILE A 440 -13.33 18.19 -5.63
N ASN A 441 -14.02 18.92 -6.50
CA ASN A 441 -15.10 18.37 -7.28
C ASN A 441 -15.16 18.90 -8.72
N GLY A 442 -15.53 18.02 -9.64
CA GLY A 442 -15.85 18.36 -11.03
C GLY A 442 -17.20 19.07 -11.09
N GLN A 443 -17.24 20.25 -11.72
CA GLN A 443 -18.47 21.03 -11.81
C GLN A 443 -19.55 20.34 -12.65
N THR A 444 -19.17 19.64 -13.72
CA THR A 444 -20.10 19.04 -14.67
C THR A 444 -20.36 17.59 -14.34
N SER A 445 -19.30 16.82 -14.04
CA SER A 445 -19.40 15.39 -13.72
C SER A 445 -19.98 15.12 -12.34
N GLY A 446 -19.80 16.07 -11.40
CA GLY A 446 -20.08 15.84 -9.99
C GLY A 446 -19.07 14.92 -9.30
N ALA A 447 -18.01 14.49 -9.99
CA ALA A 447 -16.95 13.66 -9.41
C ALA A 447 -16.28 14.39 -8.24
N THR A 448 -15.86 13.65 -7.22
CA THR A 448 -15.18 14.16 -6.03
C THR A 448 -13.90 13.38 -5.78
N ALA A 449 -12.90 14.03 -5.19
CA ALA A 449 -11.66 13.40 -4.76
C ALA A 449 -10.93 14.28 -3.72
N VAL A 450 -9.97 13.72 -3.00
CA VAL A 450 -9.06 14.45 -2.11
C VAL A 450 -7.67 14.56 -2.74
N ILE A 451 -7.05 15.73 -2.62
CA ILE A 451 -5.71 16.00 -3.17
C ILE A 451 -4.63 15.40 -2.27
N VAL A 452 -3.75 14.61 -2.84
CA VAL A 452 -2.51 14.12 -2.19
C VAL A 452 -1.34 15.03 -2.53
N SER A 453 -1.13 15.27 -3.83
CA SER A 453 -0.03 16.08 -4.34
C SER A 453 -0.54 17.08 -5.37
N ASP A 454 -0.03 18.31 -5.34
CA ASP A 454 -0.19 19.30 -6.42
C ASP A 454 1.15 19.60 -7.10
N HIS A 455 1.41 18.96 -8.24
CA HIS A 455 2.58 19.26 -9.09
C HIS A 455 2.29 20.50 -9.94
N ASP A 456 2.36 21.66 -9.30
CA ASP A 456 2.06 22.97 -9.89
C ASP A 456 3.22 23.51 -10.76
N ALA A 457 2.93 23.77 -12.03
CA ALA A 457 3.84 24.42 -12.99
C ALA A 457 3.40 25.86 -13.35
N GLY A 458 2.48 26.45 -12.60
CA GLY A 458 2.05 27.84 -12.65
C GLY A 458 0.62 28.02 -13.15
N SER A 459 0.37 27.78 -14.44
CA SER A 459 -0.99 27.83 -15.01
C SER A 459 -1.58 26.46 -15.32
N ASP A 460 -0.72 25.46 -15.31
CA ASP A 460 -0.90 24.07 -15.65
C ASP A 460 -0.18 23.23 -14.61
N GLY A 461 -0.57 21.96 -14.50
CA GLY A 461 -0.02 21.06 -13.51
C GLY A 461 -0.74 19.74 -13.49
N ALA A 462 -0.50 18.95 -12.44
CA ALA A 462 -1.24 17.72 -12.23
C ALA A 462 -1.49 17.46 -10.75
N LEU A 463 -2.70 17.01 -10.45
CA LEU A 463 -3.08 16.55 -9.12
C LEU A 463 -2.95 15.04 -9.02
N ILE A 464 -2.41 14.56 -7.91
CA ILE A 464 -2.53 13.16 -7.49
C ILE A 464 -3.68 13.07 -6.50
N LEU A 465 -4.65 12.19 -6.80
CA LEU A 465 -5.94 12.17 -6.13
C LEU A 465 -6.25 10.80 -5.52
N ILE A 466 -6.95 10.81 -4.38
CA ILE A 466 -7.50 9.64 -3.67
C ILE A 466 -8.99 9.85 -3.39
N GLU A 467 -9.67 8.81 -2.88
CA GLU A 467 -11.10 8.84 -2.55
C GLU A 467 -11.94 9.28 -3.77
N VAL A 468 -11.59 8.73 -4.95
CA VAL A 468 -12.18 9.19 -6.21
C VAL A 468 -13.57 8.59 -6.38
N THR A 469 -14.60 9.42 -6.23
CA THR A 469 -15.98 9.07 -6.54
C THR A 469 -16.39 9.67 -7.87
N GLY A 470 -17.04 8.88 -8.74
CA GLY A 470 -17.44 9.30 -10.08
C GLY A 470 -16.28 9.31 -11.09
N THR A 471 -16.42 10.09 -12.16
CA THR A 471 -15.41 10.19 -13.23
C THR A 471 -15.30 11.62 -13.73
N PHE A 472 -14.12 12.23 -13.56
CA PHE A 472 -13.82 13.54 -14.10
C PHE A 472 -13.83 13.55 -15.64
N THR A 473 -14.18 14.69 -16.22
CA THR A 473 -14.37 14.90 -17.66
C THR A 473 -13.48 16.02 -18.18
N ASN A 474 -13.04 15.91 -19.44
CA ASN A 474 -12.18 16.90 -20.05
C ASN A 474 -12.86 18.28 -20.18
N ASN A 475 -12.10 19.35 -19.98
CA ASN A 475 -12.54 20.75 -20.03
C ASN A 475 -13.59 21.13 -18.97
N GLU A 476 -13.71 20.40 -17.87
CA GLU A 476 -14.59 20.82 -16.77
C GLU A 476 -13.87 21.65 -15.72
N ASN A 477 -14.60 22.56 -15.06
CA ASN A 477 -14.05 23.33 -13.96
C ASN A 477 -13.83 22.42 -12.74
N LEU A 478 -12.60 22.45 -12.22
CA LEU A 478 -12.24 21.84 -10.94
C LEU A 478 -12.47 22.85 -9.83
N ARG A 479 -13.23 22.46 -8.81
CA ARG A 479 -13.60 23.34 -7.70
C ARG A 479 -13.12 22.78 -6.37
N SER A 480 -12.76 23.69 -5.47
CA SER A 480 -12.69 23.42 -4.02
C SER A 480 -13.86 24.18 -3.38
N GLY A 481 -14.85 23.43 -2.91
CA GLY A 481 -16.16 23.96 -2.55
C GLY A 481 -16.87 24.65 -3.74
N ALA A 482 -17.16 25.95 -3.59
CA ALA A 482 -17.79 26.73 -4.66
C ALA A 482 -16.79 27.45 -5.59
N THR A 483 -15.50 27.43 -5.25
CA THR A 483 -14.46 28.21 -5.93
C THR A 483 -13.84 27.39 -7.05
N VAL A 484 -13.87 27.90 -8.29
CA VAL A 484 -13.11 27.32 -9.41
C VAL A 484 -11.62 27.58 -9.20
N ARG A 485 -10.81 26.53 -9.33
CA ARG A 485 -9.36 26.57 -9.12
C ARG A 485 -8.60 26.39 -10.43
N ALA A 486 -9.05 25.47 -11.29
CA ALA A 486 -8.47 25.15 -12.59
C ALA A 486 -9.51 24.48 -13.50
N VAL A 487 -9.09 24.06 -14.70
CA VAL A 487 -9.88 23.25 -15.64
C VAL A 487 -9.17 21.92 -15.86
N ALA A 488 -9.91 20.81 -15.91
CA ALA A 488 -9.34 19.49 -16.15
C ALA A 488 -8.85 19.36 -17.60
N ASP A 489 -7.58 19.02 -17.81
CA ASP A 489 -6.97 18.82 -19.13
C ASP A 489 -6.68 17.33 -19.37
N ILE A 490 -7.76 16.58 -19.60
CA ILE A 490 -7.74 15.12 -19.74
C ILE A 490 -8.41 14.67 -21.04
N PRO A 491 -7.89 15.02 -22.22
CA PRO A 491 -8.47 14.62 -23.51
C PRO A 491 -8.59 13.10 -23.68
N SER A 492 -7.79 12.33 -22.95
CA SER A 492 -7.79 10.86 -22.93
C SER A 492 -8.38 10.26 -21.64
N GLY A 493 -9.01 11.08 -20.79
CA GLY A 493 -9.38 10.70 -19.43
C GLY A 493 -8.22 10.87 -18.43
N ALA A 494 -8.54 10.86 -17.13
CA ALA A 494 -7.53 10.88 -16.08
C ALA A 494 -6.70 9.58 -16.10
N GLU A 495 -5.42 9.68 -15.77
CA GLU A 495 -4.52 8.54 -15.75
C GLU A 495 -4.71 7.75 -14.45
N ALA A 496 -4.99 6.45 -14.54
CA ALA A 496 -5.04 5.59 -13.37
C ALA A 496 -3.64 5.30 -12.83
N ILE A 497 -3.46 5.45 -11.51
CA ILE A 497 -2.24 5.04 -10.82
C ILE A 497 -2.42 3.59 -10.37
N ALA A 498 -1.70 2.70 -11.03
CA ALA A 498 -1.80 1.26 -10.73
C ALA A 498 -1.15 0.96 -9.38
N PRO A 499 -1.89 0.37 -8.41
CA PRO A 499 -1.32 0.03 -7.12
C PRO A 499 -0.34 -1.15 -7.24
N SER A 500 0.75 -1.09 -6.46
CA SER A 500 1.66 -2.22 -6.30
C SER A 500 0.99 -3.28 -5.41
N LYS A 501 0.34 -4.26 -6.04
CA LYS A 501 -0.48 -5.27 -5.36
C LYS A 501 0.26 -6.03 -4.26
N GLN A 502 1.52 -6.37 -4.50
CA GLN A 502 2.34 -7.20 -3.61
C GLN A 502 2.79 -6.48 -2.34
N SER A 503 2.91 -5.15 -2.42
CA SER A 503 3.33 -4.26 -1.34
C SER A 503 3.10 -2.80 -1.76
N PRO A 504 2.23 -2.03 -1.06
CA PRO A 504 1.75 -0.73 -1.52
C PRO A 504 2.82 0.34 -1.83
N PHE A 505 3.96 0.30 -1.13
CA PHE A 505 5.05 1.27 -1.32
C PHE A 505 6.20 0.77 -2.21
N GLY A 506 6.18 -0.50 -2.61
CA GLY A 506 7.25 -1.09 -3.41
C GLY A 506 7.61 -2.50 -3.00
N THR A 507 8.30 -3.22 -3.88
CA THR A 507 8.70 -4.62 -3.68
C THR A 507 10.19 -4.71 -3.37
N PHE A 508 10.63 -5.85 -2.83
CA PHE A 508 12.04 -6.12 -2.57
C PHE A 508 12.43 -7.44 -3.23
N ALA A 509 13.49 -7.43 -4.05
CA ALA A 509 13.95 -8.61 -4.75
C ALA A 509 15.45 -8.51 -5.05
N GLY A 510 16.17 -9.63 -4.89
CA GLY A 510 17.60 -9.70 -5.24
C GLY A 510 18.49 -8.75 -4.43
N GLY A 511 18.06 -8.33 -3.25
CA GLY A 511 18.78 -7.33 -2.42
C GLY A 511 18.53 -5.89 -2.84
N SER A 512 17.57 -5.61 -3.72
CA SER A 512 17.20 -4.26 -4.15
C SER A 512 15.72 -3.96 -3.90
N PHE A 513 15.44 -2.70 -3.54
CA PHE A 513 14.09 -2.16 -3.36
C PHE A 513 13.57 -1.50 -4.64
N PHE A 514 12.37 -1.86 -5.08
CA PHE A 514 11.70 -1.27 -6.23
C PHE A 514 10.49 -0.47 -5.73
N GLY A 515 10.65 0.84 -5.64
CA GLY A 515 9.64 1.75 -5.12
C GLY A 515 8.39 1.81 -6.01
N ALA A 516 7.22 1.93 -5.38
CA ALA A 516 5.99 2.23 -6.08
C ALA A 516 6.01 3.65 -6.67
N ARG A 517 5.10 3.92 -7.61
CA ARG A 517 4.96 5.23 -8.26
C ARG A 517 4.80 6.35 -7.21
N GLY A 518 5.58 7.40 -7.36
CA GLY A 518 5.55 8.57 -6.49
C GLY A 518 6.32 8.41 -5.17
N VAL A 519 6.97 7.27 -4.91
CA VAL A 519 7.74 7.06 -3.67
C VAL A 519 9.18 7.53 -3.83
N TRP A 520 9.62 8.36 -2.88
CA TRP A 520 11.00 8.82 -2.71
C TRP A 520 11.60 8.28 -1.40
N LEU A 521 12.90 8.01 -1.38
CA LEU A 521 13.61 7.53 -0.19
C LEU A 521 14.68 8.53 0.26
N VAL A 522 14.75 8.81 1.56
CA VAL A 522 15.83 9.58 2.20
C VAL A 522 16.43 8.81 3.37
N ASN A 523 17.64 9.21 3.78
CA ASN A 523 18.37 8.63 4.92
C ASN A 523 18.56 7.09 4.88
N TYR A 524 18.59 6.50 3.69
CA TYR A 524 19.00 5.11 3.50
C TYR A 524 20.51 4.93 3.79
N LEU A 525 20.94 3.72 4.12
CA LEU A 525 22.34 3.43 4.39
C LEU A 525 23.22 3.70 3.15
N VAL A 526 24.36 4.37 3.34
CA VAL A 526 25.28 4.72 2.24
C VAL A 526 25.73 3.49 1.43
N GLY A 527 25.84 2.33 2.08
CA GLY A 527 26.19 1.06 1.42
C GLY A 527 25.10 0.50 0.50
N GLU A 528 23.88 1.02 0.56
CA GLU A 528 22.71 0.59 -0.21
C GLU A 528 22.34 1.59 -1.31
N ALA A 529 23.18 2.60 -1.56
CA ALA A 529 22.94 3.63 -2.58
C ALA A 529 22.76 3.08 -4.01
N ASN A 530 23.15 1.82 -4.26
CA ASN A 530 22.98 1.14 -5.54
C ASN A 530 21.82 0.14 -5.56
N ASN A 531 21.15 -0.05 -4.43
CA ASN A 531 20.25 -1.18 -4.18
C ASN A 531 18.78 -0.73 -4.20
N PHE A 532 18.44 0.27 -5.00
CA PHE A 532 17.05 0.65 -5.21
C PHE A 532 16.80 1.24 -6.58
N GLU A 533 15.54 1.19 -6.99
CA GLU A 533 14.99 1.85 -8.17
C GLU A 533 13.63 2.43 -7.78
N LEU A 534 13.31 3.64 -8.25
CA LEU A 534 12.07 4.33 -7.92
C LEU A 534 11.29 4.60 -9.21
N ILE A 535 10.00 4.90 -9.07
CA ILE A 535 9.15 5.36 -10.16
C ILE A 535 8.63 6.73 -9.77
N ASP A 536 8.91 7.75 -10.59
CA ASP A 536 8.44 9.11 -10.32
C ASP A 536 6.91 9.26 -10.52
N SER A 537 6.35 10.40 -10.14
CA SER A 537 4.92 10.68 -10.23
C SER A 537 4.39 10.63 -11.68
N GLU A 538 5.26 10.78 -12.69
CA GLU A 538 4.91 10.66 -14.11
C GLU A 538 4.95 9.20 -14.62
N GLY A 539 5.30 8.25 -13.76
CA GLY A 539 5.37 6.83 -14.11
C GLY A 539 6.69 6.44 -14.78
N VAL A 540 7.73 7.28 -14.68
CA VAL A 540 9.05 7.01 -15.26
C VAL A 540 9.97 6.42 -14.20
N THR A 541 10.58 5.29 -14.54
CA THR A 541 11.60 4.64 -13.71
C THR A 541 12.85 5.49 -13.57
N GLN A 542 13.35 5.60 -12.34
CA GLN A 542 14.59 6.28 -11.96
C GLN A 542 15.47 5.37 -11.12
N ALA A 543 16.70 5.12 -11.58
CA ALA A 543 17.73 4.43 -10.82
C ALA A 543 18.81 5.41 -10.36
N PRO A 544 19.36 5.28 -9.14
CA PRO A 544 20.51 6.05 -8.70
C PRO A 544 21.76 5.70 -9.53
N PRO A 545 22.72 6.62 -9.67
CA PRO A 545 24.01 6.31 -10.27
C PRO A 545 24.72 5.19 -9.50
N GLN A 546 25.28 4.22 -10.22
CA GLN A 546 26.05 3.16 -9.59
C GLN A 546 27.33 3.73 -8.97
N THR A 547 27.44 3.68 -7.65
CA THR A 547 28.66 4.03 -6.91
C THR A 547 29.53 2.78 -6.75
N ILE A 548 30.78 2.86 -7.20
CA ILE A 548 31.74 1.76 -7.12
C ILE A 548 32.93 2.15 -6.25
N THR A 549 33.62 1.15 -5.71
CA THR A 549 34.82 1.35 -4.88
C THR A 549 36.07 0.94 -5.64
N ILE A 550 37.06 1.83 -5.62
CA ILE A 550 38.45 1.52 -5.95
C ILE A 550 39.18 1.27 -4.64
N SER A 551 39.81 0.10 -4.50
CA SER A 551 40.55 -0.29 -3.30
C SER A 551 41.97 -0.71 -3.65
N VAL A 552 42.92 -0.23 -2.86
CA VAL A 552 44.35 -0.54 -2.99
C VAL A 552 44.84 -1.11 -1.66
N ALA A 553 45.30 -2.36 -1.66
CA ALA A 553 45.72 -3.08 -0.46
C ALA A 553 46.77 -4.17 -0.76
N PRO A 554 47.66 -4.53 0.16
CA PRO A 554 47.92 -3.86 1.43
C PRO A 554 48.72 -2.56 1.26
N THR A 555 48.29 -1.50 1.92
CA THR A 555 49.05 -0.24 2.10
C THR A 555 49.57 -0.11 3.53
N VAL A 556 50.50 0.80 3.76
CA VAL A 556 51.00 1.18 5.08
C VAL A 556 50.91 2.69 5.22
N SER A 557 50.66 3.17 6.44
CA SER A 557 50.63 4.60 6.74
C SER A 557 51.88 5.31 6.18
N GLY A 558 51.66 6.36 5.38
CA GLY A 558 52.73 7.12 4.71
C GLY A 558 52.98 6.74 3.24
N ASP A 559 52.40 5.64 2.74
CA ASP A 559 52.49 5.33 1.31
C ASP A 559 51.77 6.39 0.47
N LYS A 560 52.41 6.85 -0.61
CA LYS A 560 51.73 7.69 -1.62
C LYS A 560 51.02 6.74 -2.58
N VAL A 561 49.69 6.83 -2.62
CA VAL A 561 48.83 6.00 -3.46
C VAL A 561 48.15 6.89 -4.48
N ALA A 562 48.29 6.54 -5.75
CA ALA A 562 47.56 7.20 -6.82
C ALA A 562 47.00 6.22 -7.83
N VAL A 563 45.82 6.52 -8.34
CA VAL A 563 45.13 5.75 -9.39
C VAL A 563 44.79 6.74 -10.51
N PHE A 564 45.45 6.57 -11.66
CA PHE A 564 45.35 7.51 -12.77
C PHE A 564 44.56 6.91 -13.94
N PRO A 565 43.68 7.66 -14.62
CA PRO A 565 43.14 7.23 -15.90
C PRO A 565 44.26 7.05 -16.94
N THR A 566 44.12 6.07 -17.83
CA THR A 566 45.10 5.78 -18.90
C THR A 566 44.45 5.77 -20.28
N THR A 567 45.27 5.97 -21.31
CA THR A 567 44.83 5.99 -22.73
C THR A 567 44.47 4.61 -23.30
N GLY A 568 44.44 3.57 -22.46
CA GLY A 568 44.20 2.17 -22.79
C GLY A 568 44.78 1.23 -21.73
N ASP A 569 44.77 -0.07 -21.98
CA ASP A 569 45.43 -1.07 -21.12
C ASP A 569 46.96 -0.99 -21.24
N ASN A 570 47.53 0.06 -20.64
CA ASN A 570 48.94 0.39 -20.69
C ASN A 570 49.31 1.33 -19.51
N GLU A 571 50.61 1.59 -19.32
CA GLU A 571 51.09 2.51 -18.28
C GLU A 571 51.06 4.00 -18.68
N ILE A 572 50.36 4.37 -19.76
CA ILE A 572 50.35 5.75 -20.28
C ILE A 572 49.15 6.49 -19.68
N ILE A 573 49.44 7.29 -18.66
CA ILE A 573 48.47 8.19 -18.02
C ILE A 573 47.87 9.14 -19.06
N ASP A 574 46.55 9.28 -19.05
CA ASP A 574 45.86 10.26 -19.87
C ASP A 574 45.98 11.66 -19.25
N LYS A 575 47.04 12.38 -19.65
CA LYS A 575 47.31 13.74 -19.19
C LYS A 575 46.58 14.81 -20.01
N ASN A 576 45.77 14.40 -20.98
CA ASN A 576 45.00 15.28 -21.86
C ASN A 576 43.50 15.12 -21.62
N GLN A 577 43.09 14.64 -20.43
CA GLN A 577 41.69 14.40 -20.09
C GLN A 577 40.83 15.66 -20.26
N TYR A 578 41.35 16.80 -19.85
CA TYR A 578 40.69 18.10 -19.96
C TYR A 578 41.64 19.15 -20.57
N THR A 579 41.07 20.12 -21.28
CA THR A 579 41.77 21.27 -21.83
C THR A 579 41.50 22.49 -20.96
N SER A 580 42.55 23.22 -20.57
CA SER A 580 42.44 24.46 -19.80
C SER A 580 41.78 25.57 -20.61
N THR A 581 41.25 26.59 -19.95
CA THR A 581 40.75 27.81 -20.61
C THR A 581 41.72 28.97 -20.41
N ASN A 582 41.55 30.04 -21.19
CA ASN A 582 42.29 31.30 -21.04
C ASN A 582 41.88 32.14 -19.80
N ALA A 583 41.04 31.60 -18.91
CA ALA A 583 40.57 32.26 -17.69
C ALA A 583 41.26 31.74 -16.41
N ASN A 584 42.29 30.90 -16.55
CA ASN A 584 43.01 30.28 -15.44
C ASN A 584 44.24 31.09 -15.03
N ASP A 585 44.03 32.32 -14.59
CA ASP A 585 45.11 33.20 -14.12
C ASP A 585 45.60 32.83 -12.71
N SER A 586 46.86 33.13 -12.43
CA SER A 586 47.47 33.01 -11.12
C SER A 586 46.66 33.75 -10.05
N GLY A 587 46.46 33.11 -8.89
CA GLY A 587 45.72 33.67 -7.76
C GLY A 587 44.21 33.41 -7.79
N ILE A 588 43.66 32.81 -8.85
CA ILE A 588 42.24 32.43 -8.92
C ILE A 588 41.98 31.14 -8.10
N GLY A 589 40.84 31.09 -7.39
CA GLY A 589 40.39 29.94 -6.58
C GLY A 589 39.58 28.88 -7.35
N PHE A 590 39.68 28.89 -8.67
CA PHE A 590 38.95 28.02 -9.59
C PHE A 590 39.91 27.52 -10.66
N PHE A 591 39.59 26.35 -11.22
CA PHE A 591 40.20 25.89 -12.46
C PHE A 591 39.10 25.55 -13.46
N TYR A 592 39.08 26.29 -14.56
CA TYR A 592 38.10 26.16 -15.63
C TYR A 592 38.65 25.25 -16.73
N VAL A 593 37.84 24.32 -17.21
CA VAL A 593 38.15 23.45 -18.36
C VAL A 593 37.17 23.74 -19.51
N LEU A 594 37.52 23.36 -20.74
CA LEU A 594 36.64 23.55 -21.90
C LEU A 594 35.52 22.52 -21.95
N GLU A 595 35.80 21.30 -21.51
CA GLU A 595 34.88 20.17 -21.54
C GLU A 595 33.94 20.20 -20.33
N THR A 596 32.80 19.51 -20.42
CA THR A 596 32.03 19.14 -19.22
C THR A 596 32.81 18.10 -18.44
N ILE A 597 32.96 18.28 -17.13
CA ILE A 597 33.67 17.33 -16.27
C ILE A 597 32.89 16.02 -16.23
N GLU A 598 33.58 14.90 -16.47
CA GLU A 598 32.98 13.57 -16.54
C GLU A 598 32.44 13.16 -15.17
N THR A 599 31.28 12.50 -15.13
CA THR A 599 30.56 12.16 -13.89
C THR A 599 31.29 11.16 -13.00
N ASP A 600 32.23 10.38 -13.55
CA ASP A 600 33.10 9.48 -12.78
C ASP A 600 34.30 10.19 -12.11
N THR A 601 34.46 11.50 -12.31
CA THR A 601 35.46 12.32 -11.62
C THR A 601 35.12 12.40 -10.12
N PRO A 602 36.06 12.11 -9.20
CA PRO A 602 35.81 12.22 -7.76
C PRO A 602 35.22 13.58 -7.38
N SER A 603 34.30 13.62 -6.41
CA SER A 603 33.65 14.88 -5.99
C SER A 603 34.61 15.85 -5.32
N ALA A 604 35.67 15.35 -4.68
CA ALA A 604 36.80 16.12 -4.16
C ALA A 604 38.10 15.35 -4.40
N GLY A 605 39.23 16.07 -4.53
CA GLY A 605 40.50 15.43 -4.81
C GLY A 605 41.56 16.41 -5.28
N TYR A 606 42.43 15.95 -6.18
CA TYR A 606 43.46 16.78 -6.79
C TYR A 606 43.29 16.80 -8.30
N ILE A 607 43.38 17.99 -8.89
CA ILE A 607 43.59 18.17 -10.32
C ILE A 607 45.08 18.39 -10.56
N ARG A 608 45.61 17.74 -11.61
CA ARG A 608 47.01 17.84 -12.01
C ARG A 608 47.12 18.51 -13.37
N VAL A 609 48.03 19.48 -13.46
CA VAL A 609 48.23 20.29 -14.67
C VAL A 609 49.67 20.10 -15.14
N PRO A 610 49.93 19.39 -16.25
CA PRO A 610 51.27 19.20 -16.80
C PRO A 610 51.88 20.52 -17.26
N ILE A 611 53.11 20.78 -16.83
CA ILE A 611 53.88 21.94 -17.26
C ILE A 611 54.65 21.55 -18.53
N ARG A 612 54.36 22.22 -19.64
CA ARG A 612 55.03 21.97 -20.93
C ARG A 612 56.03 23.07 -21.26
N VAL A 613 57.25 22.67 -21.61
CA VAL A 613 58.27 23.58 -22.18
C VAL A 613 58.70 23.01 -23.52
N GLY A 614 58.42 23.73 -24.61
CA GLY A 614 58.70 23.25 -25.97
C GLY A 614 57.95 21.97 -26.35
N GLY A 615 56.73 21.78 -25.84
CA GLY A 615 55.90 20.60 -26.08
C GLY A 615 56.23 19.37 -25.22
N VAL A 616 57.29 19.43 -24.42
CA VAL A 616 57.71 18.35 -23.51
C VAL A 616 57.23 18.65 -22.10
N ILE A 617 56.67 17.65 -21.42
CA ILE A 617 56.27 17.77 -20.02
C ILE A 617 57.53 17.80 -19.14
N THR A 618 57.77 18.92 -18.46
CA THR A 618 58.93 19.14 -17.57
C THR A 618 58.58 19.07 -16.09
N GLY A 619 57.28 19.06 -15.75
CA GLY A 619 56.78 18.98 -14.38
C GLY A 619 55.25 18.93 -14.36
N GLU A 620 54.67 18.96 -13.16
CA GLU A 620 53.22 19.02 -12.93
C GLU A 620 52.95 19.91 -11.72
N ASP A 621 51.95 20.79 -11.85
CA ASP A 621 51.34 21.43 -10.69
C ASP A 621 50.17 20.56 -10.21
N ARG A 622 49.88 20.64 -8.91
CA ARG A 622 48.84 19.86 -8.25
C ARG A 622 47.99 20.77 -7.36
N TYR A 623 46.70 20.87 -7.65
CA TYR A 623 45.76 21.69 -6.90
C TYR A 623 44.67 20.84 -6.28
N GLN A 624 44.39 21.06 -4.99
CA GLN A 624 43.27 20.39 -4.33
C GLN A 624 41.97 21.12 -4.69
N TYR A 625 40.94 20.37 -5.05
CA TYR A 625 39.59 20.88 -5.25
C TYR A 625 38.64 20.26 -4.23
N SER A 626 37.64 21.05 -3.83
CA SER A 626 36.61 20.63 -2.85
C SER A 626 35.31 20.18 -3.51
N ILE A 627 35.04 20.67 -4.73
CA ILE A 627 33.86 20.34 -5.54
C ILE A 627 34.15 20.73 -6.99
N TRP A 628 33.37 20.17 -7.92
CA TRP A 628 33.27 20.65 -9.28
C TRP A 628 31.81 20.78 -9.71
N THR A 629 31.54 21.64 -10.69
CA THR A 629 30.21 21.82 -11.28
C THR A 629 30.35 22.23 -12.73
N GLY A 630 29.66 21.52 -13.64
CA GLY A 630 29.78 21.73 -15.08
C GLY A 630 31.23 21.58 -15.55
N SER A 631 31.86 22.70 -15.89
CA SER A 631 33.24 22.78 -16.40
C SER A 631 34.21 23.49 -15.43
N THR A 632 33.85 23.60 -14.14
CA THR A 632 34.62 24.35 -13.15
C THR A 632 34.96 23.50 -11.94
N PHE A 633 36.25 23.43 -11.59
CA PHE A 633 36.72 22.94 -10.29
C PHE A 633 36.84 24.11 -9.30
N THR A 634 36.26 23.99 -8.12
CA THR A 634 36.45 24.93 -7.01
C THR A 634 37.65 24.48 -6.17
N LEU A 635 38.69 25.30 -6.12
CA LEU A 635 39.95 24.96 -5.46
C LEU A 635 39.91 25.29 -3.97
N VAL A 636 40.61 24.49 -3.16
CA VAL A 636 40.84 24.77 -1.73
C VAL A 636 41.86 25.91 -1.55
N GLY A 637 42.73 26.10 -2.55
CA GLY A 637 43.72 27.16 -2.63
C GLY A 637 43.54 28.00 -3.89
N THR A 638 44.64 28.58 -4.37
CA THR A 638 44.65 29.37 -5.61
C THR A 638 45.68 28.85 -6.61
N LEU A 639 45.49 29.17 -7.89
CA LEU A 639 46.44 28.83 -8.95
C LEU A 639 47.79 29.51 -8.71
N SER A 640 48.88 28.77 -8.88
CA SER A 640 50.24 29.25 -8.64
C SER A 640 50.86 29.96 -9.86
N ARG A 641 50.21 29.87 -11.02
CA ARG A 641 50.62 30.47 -12.29
C ARG A 641 49.42 30.58 -13.23
N ASP A 642 49.62 31.28 -14.34
CA ASP A 642 48.65 31.38 -15.43
C ASP A 642 48.69 30.09 -16.29
N TYR A 643 47.51 29.64 -16.73
CA TYR A 643 47.34 28.59 -17.72
C TYR A 643 46.49 29.08 -18.89
N ASP A 644 46.79 28.61 -20.09
CA ASP A 644 46.08 28.98 -21.31
C ASP A 644 45.36 27.79 -21.96
N ASP A 645 44.75 28.01 -23.13
CA ASP A 645 44.01 27.01 -23.89
C ASP A 645 44.88 25.91 -24.55
N ASN A 646 46.20 25.97 -24.40
CA ASN A 646 47.13 24.91 -24.82
C ASN A 646 47.56 24.01 -23.66
N ASP A 647 47.25 24.40 -22.42
CA ASP A 647 47.50 23.58 -21.25
C ASP A 647 46.41 22.51 -21.11
N THR A 648 46.80 21.36 -20.56
CA THR A 648 45.90 20.24 -20.29
C THR A 648 45.82 19.98 -18.80
N ALA A 649 44.80 19.28 -18.36
CA ALA A 649 44.65 18.83 -16.98
C ALA A 649 44.06 17.42 -16.94
N TYR A 650 44.25 16.76 -15.81
CA TYR A 650 43.65 15.45 -15.55
C TYR A 650 43.44 15.25 -14.06
N VAL A 651 42.46 14.40 -13.74
CA VAL A 651 42.07 14.10 -12.36
C VAL A 651 42.35 12.64 -12.07
N PRO A 652 43.28 12.32 -11.16
CA PRO A 652 43.43 10.97 -10.64
C PRO A 652 42.16 10.57 -9.88
N TYR A 653 41.70 9.33 -10.04
CA TYR A 653 40.65 8.78 -9.18
C TYR A 653 41.12 8.71 -7.73
N MET A 654 42.42 8.56 -7.47
CA MET A 654 43.00 8.64 -6.14
C MET A 654 44.36 9.36 -6.23
N ASP A 655 44.65 10.26 -5.29
CA ASP A 655 45.96 10.91 -5.11
C ASP A 655 46.11 11.29 -3.64
N THR A 656 46.47 10.31 -2.81
CA THR A 656 46.45 10.44 -1.36
C THR A 656 47.65 9.78 -0.68
N VAL A 657 47.78 10.02 0.61
CA VAL A 657 48.73 9.32 1.48
C VAL A 657 47.94 8.33 2.31
N ALA A 658 48.27 7.05 2.21
CA ALA A 658 47.61 5.99 2.96
C ALA A 658 47.74 6.23 4.47
N SER A 659 46.69 5.92 5.21
CA SER A 659 46.65 6.00 6.68
C SER A 659 46.60 4.63 7.36
N GLY A 660 46.35 3.55 6.60
CA GLY A 660 46.17 2.20 7.12
C GLY A 660 46.43 1.10 6.08
N ALA A 661 45.91 -0.09 6.36
CA ALA A 661 46.13 -1.32 5.57
C ALA A 661 45.46 -1.31 4.19
N THR A 662 44.46 -0.44 3.99
CA THR A 662 43.74 -0.29 2.73
C THR A 662 43.48 1.19 2.49
N THR A 663 43.63 1.61 1.25
CA THR A 663 43.22 2.94 0.79
C THR A 663 42.11 2.76 -0.23
N SER A 664 40.98 3.42 -0.01
CA SER A 664 39.80 3.30 -0.86
C SER A 664 39.25 4.66 -1.30
N GLN A 665 38.65 4.69 -2.48
CA GLN A 665 37.92 5.83 -3.00
C GLN A 665 36.61 5.33 -3.62
N ASN A 666 35.50 6.01 -3.31
CA ASN A 666 34.24 5.80 -4.00
C ASN A 666 34.11 6.80 -5.16
N ILE A 667 33.60 6.32 -6.29
CA ILE A 667 33.29 7.12 -7.49
C ILE A 667 31.98 6.65 -8.10
N THR A 668 31.34 7.51 -8.89
CA THR A 668 30.23 7.10 -9.76
C THR A 668 30.79 6.35 -10.97
N TYR A 669 30.22 5.18 -11.28
CA TYR A 669 30.54 4.42 -12.48
C TYR A 669 29.79 5.01 -13.68
N SER A 670 30.54 5.41 -14.71
CA SER A 670 29.98 5.90 -15.98
C SER A 670 30.28 4.94 -17.14
N ALA A 671 31.47 4.34 -17.14
CA ALA A 671 31.92 3.35 -18.10
C ALA A 671 33.15 2.59 -17.55
N ASP A 672 33.55 1.52 -18.23
CA ASP A 672 34.83 0.87 -17.92
C ASP A 672 36.00 1.80 -18.23
N ARG A 673 36.93 1.94 -17.28
CA ARG A 673 38.08 2.86 -17.39
C ARG A 673 39.37 2.14 -17.13
N TYR A 674 40.31 2.20 -18.07
CA TYR A 674 41.66 1.73 -17.83
C TYR A 674 42.39 2.69 -16.90
N VAL A 675 43.13 2.12 -15.95
CA VAL A 675 43.87 2.89 -14.95
C VAL A 675 45.25 2.33 -14.70
N LEU A 676 46.14 3.21 -14.24
CA LEU A 676 47.44 2.86 -13.68
C LEU A 676 47.42 3.15 -12.18
N THR A 677 47.59 2.11 -11.38
CA THR A 677 47.79 2.27 -9.93
C THR A 677 49.27 2.37 -9.63
N VAL A 678 49.64 3.36 -8.82
CA VAL A 678 51.01 3.65 -8.41
C VAL A 678 51.06 3.76 -6.89
N VAL A 679 51.90 2.95 -6.26
CA VAL A 679 52.18 3.02 -4.81
C VAL A 679 53.66 3.25 -4.60
N ARG A 680 54.00 4.30 -3.84
CA ARG A 680 55.40 4.68 -3.61
C ARG A 680 55.64 5.18 -2.19
N ILE A 681 56.77 4.75 -1.64
CA ILE A 681 57.34 5.32 -0.42
C ILE A 681 58.87 5.16 -0.50
N ALA A 682 59.61 6.05 0.16
CA ALA A 682 61.07 5.94 0.25
C ALA A 682 61.47 4.61 0.93
N GLY A 683 62.55 3.99 0.46
CA GLY A 683 63.02 2.69 0.96
C GLY A 683 62.30 1.46 0.41
N MET A 684 61.30 1.65 -0.47
CA MET A 684 60.61 0.57 -1.18
C MET A 684 60.72 0.77 -2.69
N VAL A 685 60.78 -0.32 -3.45
CA VAL A 685 60.70 -0.26 -4.91
C VAL A 685 59.31 0.26 -5.31
N PRO A 686 59.21 1.26 -6.20
CA PRO A 686 57.93 1.74 -6.70
C PRO A 686 57.07 0.62 -7.29
N TYR A 687 55.85 0.45 -6.79
CA TYR A 687 54.88 -0.50 -7.33
C TYR A 687 54.01 0.19 -8.38
N LYS A 688 53.80 -0.49 -9.51
CA LYS A 688 52.90 -0.07 -10.58
C LYS A 688 52.17 -1.28 -11.13
N ILE A 689 50.89 -1.12 -11.43
CA ILE A 689 50.11 -2.14 -12.13
C ILE A 689 48.98 -1.47 -12.92
N THR A 690 48.73 -1.96 -14.14
CA THR A 690 47.55 -1.57 -14.92
C THR A 690 46.33 -2.33 -14.42
N GLY A 691 45.17 -1.72 -14.56
CA GLY A 691 43.90 -2.34 -14.23
C GLY A 691 42.77 -1.68 -14.99
N GLN A 692 41.57 -2.19 -14.79
CA GLN A 692 40.36 -1.64 -15.37
C GLN A 692 39.33 -1.50 -14.26
N ILE A 693 38.81 -0.28 -14.11
CA ILE A 693 37.60 -0.04 -13.33
C ILE A 693 36.43 -0.63 -14.12
N THR A 694 35.61 -1.43 -13.47
CA THR A 694 34.42 -2.06 -14.04
C THR A 694 33.19 -1.75 -13.20
N THR A 695 32.02 -2.26 -13.58
CA THR A 695 30.80 -2.21 -12.77
C THR A 695 30.97 -2.81 -11.36
N GLY A 696 31.94 -3.71 -11.16
CA GLY A 696 32.29 -4.26 -9.84
C GLY A 696 33.28 -3.42 -9.03
N GLY A 697 33.70 -2.26 -9.54
CA GLY A 697 34.80 -1.48 -8.99
C GLY A 697 36.18 -2.00 -9.42
N LEU A 698 37.18 -1.72 -8.58
CA LEU A 698 38.57 -2.15 -8.78
C LEU A 698 39.21 -2.53 -7.44
N SER A 699 39.86 -3.70 -7.39
CA SER A 699 40.68 -4.13 -6.25
C SER A 699 42.10 -4.41 -6.70
N VAL A 700 43.07 -3.68 -6.14
CA VAL A 700 44.47 -3.73 -6.53
C VAL A 700 45.32 -4.36 -5.43
N PRO A 701 45.87 -5.57 -5.67
CA PRO A 701 46.78 -6.22 -4.74
C PRO A 701 48.20 -5.64 -4.87
N VAL A 702 48.67 -4.94 -3.84
CA VAL A 702 49.99 -4.31 -3.81
C VAL A 702 51.05 -5.29 -3.30
N VAL A 703 52.13 -5.46 -4.06
CA VAL A 703 53.33 -6.17 -3.60
C VAL A 703 54.34 -5.18 -3.07
N ARG A 704 54.76 -5.35 -1.81
CA ARG A 704 55.77 -4.49 -1.17
C ARG A 704 57.14 -5.16 -1.25
N THR A 705 58.10 -4.49 -1.86
CA THR A 705 59.49 -4.97 -1.96
C THR A 705 60.43 -3.87 -1.49
N THR A 706 61.26 -4.19 -0.49
CA THR A 706 62.31 -3.29 0.01
C THR A 706 63.30 -2.97 -1.09
N ASP A 707 63.68 -1.70 -1.21
CA ASP A 707 64.76 -1.28 -2.11
C ASP A 707 66.12 -1.52 -1.42
N SER A 708 66.89 -2.49 -1.93
CA SER A 708 68.18 -2.87 -1.35
C SER A 708 69.32 -1.87 -1.62
N VAL A 709 69.08 -0.88 -2.49
CA VAL A 709 70.07 0.16 -2.85
C VAL A 709 69.83 1.46 -2.08
N TYR A 710 68.62 1.68 -1.59
CA TYR A 710 68.24 2.86 -0.82
C TYR A 710 68.81 2.78 0.61
N GLN A 711 69.76 3.67 0.96
CA GLN A 711 70.34 3.79 2.31
C GLN A 711 69.65 4.86 3.15
#